data_AF-A0A7N9B0R3-F1
#
_entry.id   AF-A0A7N9B0R3-F1
#
_cell.length_a   1.000
_cell.length_b   1.000
_cell.length_c   1.000
_cell.angle_alpha   90.00
_cell.angle_beta   90.00
_cell.angle_gamma   90.00
#
_symmetry.space_group_name_H-M   'P 1'
#
loop_
_entity.id
_entity.type
_entity.pdbx_description
1 polymer ?
#
loop_
_entity_poly.entity_id
_entity_poly.type
_entity_poly.pdbx_seq_one_letter_code
_entity_poly.pdbx_strand_id
1 'polypeptide(L)'
;MAQWNQLQQLETRYLEQLYHLYSDSFPMELRQFLAPWIESQDWAYAANKESHATLVFHNLLGEIDQQYSRFLQENNVLYQHNLRRIKQHLQSKYLEKPMDIARIVARCLWEEQRLLQTATSAAQVQKHISDMEQKMKMLENLQDDFDFNYKTLKSQGEMGGLLTAMDYVQKNLTDEELADWKRRQQIACIGGPPNICLDRLETWITSLAESQLQIRQQIKKLEELQQKVSYKGDPIIQHRPALEEKIVALFRNLMKSAFVVERQPCMPMHPDRPLVIKTGVQFTNKVRLLVKFPELNYQLKIKVCIDKSRKFNILGTNTKVMNMEESNNGSLSAEFKHLTLREQRCGNGGRTNSDASLIVTEELHLITFETEVYHQGLKIDLETHSLPVVVISNICQMPNAWASILWYNMLTNHPKNVNFFTKPPVGTWDQVAEVLSWQFSSTTKRGLTIEQLTTLAEKLLGPCVNYSGCQITWAKFCKENMAGKGFSFWVWLDNIIDLVKKYILALWNEGYIMGFISKERERAILSPKPPGTFLLRFSESSKEGGITFTWVEKDISGKTQIQSVEPYTKQQLNNMSFADIIMGYKIMDATNILVSPLVYLYPDIPKEEAFGKYCRPEAAPEPEMGGDSTSSKFLSSPAFFKILVSNFCGMC
;
A
#
# COMPACT_ATOMS: atom_id res chain seq x y z
N MET A 1 -87.00 -11.19 9.40
CA MET A 1 -86.70 -12.54 9.92
C MET A 1 -87.18 -12.59 11.36
N ALA A 2 -87.84 -13.66 11.79
CA ALA A 2 -88.21 -13.83 13.19
C ALA A 2 -86.96 -13.77 14.08
N GLN A 3 -87.07 -13.16 15.26
CA GLN A 3 -86.03 -13.12 16.29
C GLN A 3 -85.49 -14.53 16.58
N TRP A 4 -86.37 -15.53 16.56
CA TRP A 4 -86.01 -16.94 16.69
C TRP A 4 -84.96 -17.42 15.68
N ASN A 5 -85.05 -16.98 14.42
CA ASN A 5 -84.09 -17.39 13.38
C ASN A 5 -82.71 -16.77 13.60
N GLN A 6 -82.64 -15.59 14.21
CA GLN A 6 -81.36 -14.94 14.56
C GLN A 6 -80.69 -15.65 15.73
N LEU A 7 -81.48 -16.14 16.70
CA LEU A 7 -80.97 -16.89 17.85
C LEU A 7 -80.36 -18.23 17.46
N GLN A 8 -80.95 -18.93 16.48
CA GLN A 8 -80.44 -20.22 15.98
C GLN A 8 -79.07 -20.11 15.28
N GLN A 9 -78.66 -18.90 14.88
CA GLN A 9 -77.37 -18.65 14.22
C GLN A 9 -76.26 -18.24 15.19
N LEU A 10 -76.55 -18.18 16.49
CA LEU A 10 -75.55 -17.82 17.51
C LEU A 10 -74.55 -18.96 17.76
N GLU A 11 -73.35 -18.60 18.22
CA GLU A 11 -72.33 -19.55 18.66
C GLU A 11 -72.84 -20.44 19.81
N THR A 12 -72.32 -21.66 19.90
CA THR A 12 -72.76 -22.73 20.82
C THR A 12 -72.88 -22.27 22.28
N ARG A 13 -72.01 -21.37 22.74
CA ARG A 13 -72.03 -20.80 24.10
C ARG A 13 -73.27 -19.96 24.42
N TYR A 14 -73.86 -19.29 23.43
CA TYR A 14 -75.08 -18.50 23.60
C TYR A 14 -76.33 -19.37 23.45
N LEU A 15 -76.23 -20.48 22.68
CA LEU A 15 -77.30 -21.46 22.56
C LEU A 15 -77.55 -22.22 23.87
N GLU A 16 -76.51 -22.52 24.66
CA GLU A 16 -76.67 -23.10 26.01
C GLU A 16 -77.47 -22.17 26.95
N GLN A 17 -77.18 -20.86 26.91
CA GLN A 17 -77.93 -19.87 27.69
C GLN A 17 -79.38 -19.74 27.22
N LEU A 18 -79.64 -19.90 25.92
CA LEU A 18 -80.98 -19.93 25.34
C LEU A 18 -81.79 -21.15 25.83
N TYR A 19 -81.17 -22.33 25.94
CA TYR A 19 -81.86 -23.54 26.42
C TYR A 19 -82.37 -23.39 27.86
N HIS A 20 -81.65 -22.67 28.72
CA HIS A 20 -82.08 -22.41 30.10
C HIS A 20 -83.29 -21.48 30.23
N LEU A 21 -83.69 -20.78 29.17
CA LEU A 21 -84.86 -19.87 29.20
C LEU A 21 -86.20 -20.62 29.12
N TYR A 22 -86.20 -21.84 28.58
CA TYR A 22 -87.39 -22.60 28.29
C TYR A 22 -87.62 -23.71 29.32
N SER A 23 -88.87 -23.90 29.74
CA SER A 23 -89.28 -24.92 30.71
C SER A 23 -90.66 -25.45 30.37
N ASP A 24 -91.15 -26.45 31.10
CA ASP A 24 -92.52 -26.99 30.93
C ASP A 24 -93.62 -25.91 31.03
N SER A 25 -93.33 -24.76 31.67
CA SER A 25 -94.26 -23.63 31.77
C SER A 25 -94.48 -22.88 30.46
N PHE A 26 -93.46 -22.83 29.60
CA PHE A 26 -93.55 -22.29 28.24
C PHE A 26 -92.61 -23.10 27.35
N PRO A 27 -93.13 -24.14 26.68
CA PRO A 27 -92.31 -25.08 25.93
C PRO A 27 -91.61 -24.43 24.74
N MET A 28 -90.35 -24.79 24.50
CA MET A 28 -89.55 -24.26 23.38
C MET A 28 -90.19 -24.62 22.02
N GLU A 29 -90.84 -25.77 21.92
CA GLU A 29 -91.54 -26.20 20.72
C GLU A 29 -92.66 -25.22 20.34
N LEU A 30 -93.37 -24.70 21.33
CA LEU A 30 -94.40 -23.69 21.12
C LEU A 30 -93.79 -22.37 20.63
N ARG A 31 -92.69 -21.94 21.27
CA ARG A 31 -91.94 -20.76 20.85
C ARG A 31 -91.46 -20.87 19.41
N GLN A 32 -90.98 -22.04 18.99
CA GLN A 32 -90.45 -22.29 17.66
C GLN A 32 -91.58 -22.33 16.61
N PHE A 33 -92.63 -23.12 16.83
CA PHE A 33 -93.69 -23.30 15.82
C PHE A 33 -94.52 -22.05 15.58
N LEU A 34 -94.69 -21.22 16.61
CA LEU A 34 -95.45 -19.98 16.54
C LEU A 34 -94.58 -18.73 16.59
N ALA A 35 -93.26 -18.85 16.35
CA ALA A 35 -92.31 -17.74 16.49
C ALA A 35 -92.77 -16.42 15.84
N PRO A 36 -93.21 -16.39 14.56
CA PRO A 36 -93.60 -15.13 13.93
C PRO A 36 -94.86 -14.50 14.56
N TRP A 37 -95.79 -15.33 15.03
CA TRP A 37 -97.02 -14.85 15.64
C TRP A 37 -96.81 -14.40 17.08
N ILE A 38 -96.03 -15.15 17.86
CA ILE A 38 -95.66 -14.79 19.23
C ILE A 38 -94.91 -13.46 19.22
N GLU A 39 -93.95 -13.28 18.31
CA GLU A 39 -93.19 -12.02 18.22
C GLU A 39 -94.03 -10.82 17.76
N SER A 40 -95.17 -11.03 17.11
CA SER A 40 -96.04 -9.94 16.67
C SER A 40 -97.02 -9.44 17.74
N GLN A 41 -97.14 -10.12 18.88
CA GLN A 41 -98.04 -9.71 19.96
C GLN A 41 -97.32 -8.84 21.01
N ASP A 42 -98.04 -7.87 21.60
CA ASP A 42 -97.53 -7.07 22.70
C ASP A 42 -97.75 -7.78 24.05
N TRP A 43 -96.86 -8.73 24.36
CA TRP A 43 -96.92 -9.49 25.61
C TRP A 43 -96.69 -8.64 26.85
N ALA A 44 -95.95 -7.53 26.75
CA ALA A 44 -95.72 -6.61 27.86
C ALA A 44 -97.01 -5.87 28.24
N TYR A 45 -97.80 -5.46 27.24
CA TYR A 45 -99.14 -4.92 27.47
C TYR A 45 -100.11 -5.99 27.98
N ALA A 46 -100.09 -7.19 27.41
CA ALA A 46 -100.91 -8.32 27.87
C ALA A 46 -100.61 -8.71 29.33
N ALA A 47 -99.34 -8.69 29.75
CA ALA A 47 -98.92 -9.00 31.12
C ALA A 47 -99.48 -8.02 32.19
N ASN A 48 -99.95 -6.84 31.77
CA ASN A 48 -100.44 -5.77 32.64
C ASN A 48 -101.95 -5.51 32.51
N LYS A 49 -102.64 -6.15 31.55
CA LYS A 49 -104.07 -5.93 31.30
C LYS A 49 -104.80 -7.24 31.06
N GLU A 50 -105.60 -7.65 32.04
CA GLU A 50 -106.27 -8.96 32.07
C GLU A 50 -107.15 -9.21 30.83
N SER A 51 -107.96 -8.24 30.42
CA SER A 51 -108.82 -8.39 29.22
C SER A 51 -108.02 -8.61 27.94
N HIS A 52 -106.83 -8.03 27.85
CA HIS A 52 -105.94 -8.24 26.71
C HIS A 52 -105.19 -9.58 26.83
N ALA A 53 -104.77 -9.97 28.04
CA ALA A 53 -104.19 -11.28 28.29
C ALA A 53 -105.12 -12.43 27.90
N THR A 54 -106.40 -12.34 28.27
CA THR A 54 -107.42 -13.33 27.92
C THR A 54 -107.63 -13.41 26.41
N LEU A 55 -107.70 -12.26 25.72
CA LEU A 55 -107.82 -12.21 24.26
C LEU A 55 -106.62 -12.86 23.57
N VAL A 56 -105.40 -12.45 23.94
CA VAL A 56 -104.16 -12.96 23.34
C VAL A 56 -103.98 -14.46 23.66
N PHE A 57 -104.39 -14.92 24.84
CA PHE A 57 -104.35 -16.33 25.20
C PHE A 57 -105.32 -17.17 24.36
N HIS A 58 -106.56 -16.72 24.15
CA HIS A 58 -107.48 -17.41 23.24
C HIS A 58 -106.99 -17.40 21.79
N ASN A 59 -106.40 -16.30 21.34
CA ASN A 59 -105.78 -16.24 20.01
C ASN A 59 -104.59 -17.20 19.90
N LEU A 60 -103.75 -17.32 20.94
CA LEU A 60 -102.65 -18.30 20.99
C LEU A 60 -103.18 -19.73 20.86
N LEU A 61 -104.27 -20.08 21.56
CA LEU A 61 -104.89 -21.40 21.42
C LEU A 61 -105.44 -21.63 20.00
N GLY A 62 -106.00 -20.59 19.37
CA GLY A 62 -106.47 -20.63 17.98
C GLY A 62 -105.33 -20.82 16.98
N GLU A 63 -104.19 -20.17 17.20
CA GLU A 63 -102.98 -20.35 16.38
C GLU A 63 -102.38 -21.75 16.55
N ILE A 64 -102.42 -22.32 17.75
CA ILE A 64 -102.04 -23.73 17.97
C ILE A 64 -102.94 -24.66 17.15
N ASP A 65 -104.25 -24.42 17.08
CA ASP A 65 -105.16 -25.21 16.25
C ASP A 65 -104.87 -25.05 14.75
N GLN A 66 -104.51 -23.86 14.32
CA GLN A 66 -104.12 -23.61 12.94
C GLN A 66 -102.81 -24.35 12.58
N GLN A 67 -101.79 -24.31 13.45
CA GLN A 67 -100.56 -25.08 13.23
C GLN A 67 -100.77 -26.59 13.34
N TYR A 68 -101.62 -27.04 14.26
CA TYR A 68 -102.01 -28.45 14.35
C TYR A 68 -102.63 -28.92 13.03
N SER A 69 -103.50 -28.10 12.41
CA SER A 69 -104.11 -28.39 11.12
C SER A 69 -103.08 -28.45 9.97
N ARG A 70 -102.04 -27.63 10.01
CA ARG A 70 -100.93 -27.69 9.04
C ARG A 70 -100.11 -28.98 9.22
N PHE A 71 -99.77 -29.35 10.45
CA PHE A 71 -99.06 -30.61 10.72
C PHE A 71 -99.91 -31.85 10.46
N LEU A 72 -101.24 -31.74 10.47
CA LEU A 72 -102.15 -32.77 9.99
C LEU A 72 -101.97 -33.02 8.49
N GLN A 73 -101.84 -31.97 7.69
CA GLN A 73 -101.60 -32.07 6.24
C GLN A 73 -100.21 -32.64 5.92
N GLU A 74 -99.22 -32.35 6.76
CA GLU A 74 -97.84 -32.84 6.61
C GLU A 74 -97.59 -34.26 7.18
N ASN A 75 -98.62 -34.92 7.73
CA ASN A 75 -98.55 -36.24 8.37
C ASN A 75 -97.49 -36.38 9.51
N ASN A 76 -97.10 -35.28 10.16
CA ASN A 76 -96.12 -35.31 11.25
C ASN A 76 -96.77 -35.68 12.59
N VAL A 77 -96.92 -36.98 12.85
CA VAL A 77 -97.59 -37.52 14.04
C VAL A 77 -96.94 -37.04 15.35
N LEU A 78 -95.62 -36.84 15.37
CA LEU A 78 -94.89 -36.38 16.55
C LEU A 78 -95.26 -34.94 16.93
N TYR A 79 -95.25 -34.02 15.96
CA TYR A 79 -95.62 -32.62 16.22
C TYR A 79 -97.11 -32.44 16.48
N GLN A 80 -97.97 -33.27 15.87
CA GLN A 80 -99.39 -33.32 16.21
C GLN A 80 -99.60 -33.70 17.69
N HIS A 81 -98.95 -34.77 18.14
CA HIS A 81 -99.02 -35.19 19.54
C HIS A 81 -98.48 -34.10 20.49
N ASN A 82 -97.34 -33.50 20.16
CA ASN A 82 -96.71 -32.48 20.99
C ASN A 82 -97.57 -31.20 21.08
N LEU A 83 -98.09 -30.66 19.98
CA LEU A 83 -98.97 -29.49 20.02
C LEU A 83 -100.27 -29.76 20.77
N ARG A 84 -100.85 -30.97 20.62
CA ARG A 84 -102.05 -31.35 21.38
C ARG A 84 -101.78 -31.38 22.89
N ARG A 85 -100.66 -31.95 23.30
CA ARG A 85 -100.22 -31.98 24.70
C ARG A 85 -99.94 -30.57 25.24
N ILE A 86 -99.25 -29.73 24.46
CA ILE A 86 -98.95 -28.34 24.84
C ILE A 86 -100.24 -27.54 24.98
N LYS A 87 -101.18 -27.66 24.04
CA LYS A 87 -102.48 -26.97 24.11
C LYS A 87 -103.24 -27.34 25.39
N GLN A 88 -103.32 -28.64 25.70
CA GLN A 88 -103.95 -29.13 26.92
C GLN A 88 -103.24 -28.61 28.18
N HIS A 89 -101.89 -28.62 28.18
CA HIS A 89 -101.11 -28.07 29.28
C HIS A 89 -101.42 -26.58 29.50
N LEU A 90 -101.35 -25.78 28.45
CA LEU A 90 -101.62 -24.35 28.52
C LEU A 90 -103.05 -24.05 29.00
N GLN A 91 -104.05 -24.77 28.47
CA GLN A 91 -105.44 -24.64 28.91
C GLN A 91 -105.60 -25.02 30.39
N SER A 92 -105.00 -26.12 30.83
CA SER A 92 -105.11 -26.54 32.24
C SER A 92 -104.48 -25.55 33.22
N LYS A 93 -103.40 -24.87 32.82
CA LYS A 93 -102.56 -24.08 33.71
C LYS A 93 -102.87 -22.58 33.67
N TYR A 94 -103.29 -22.05 32.53
CA TYR A 94 -103.39 -20.61 32.30
C TYR A 94 -104.79 -20.13 31.90
N LEU A 95 -105.77 -21.01 31.72
CA LEU A 95 -107.14 -20.61 31.36
C LEU A 95 -107.79 -19.71 32.42
N GLU A 96 -107.57 -19.99 33.72
CA GLU A 96 -108.06 -19.14 34.81
C GLU A 96 -107.15 -17.93 35.08
N LYS A 97 -105.90 -17.93 34.59
CA LYS A 97 -104.90 -16.87 34.83
C LYS A 97 -104.07 -16.55 33.57
N PRO A 98 -104.67 -15.92 32.54
CA PRO A 98 -103.99 -15.66 31.25
C PRO A 98 -102.82 -14.68 31.35
N MET A 99 -102.76 -13.84 32.40
CA MET A 99 -101.68 -12.88 32.61
C MET A 99 -100.34 -13.56 32.94
N ASP A 100 -100.36 -14.75 33.55
CA ASP A 100 -99.13 -15.42 33.97
C ASP A 100 -98.34 -15.96 32.77
N ILE A 101 -99.03 -16.52 31.76
CA ILE A 101 -98.37 -16.91 30.51
C ILE A 101 -97.87 -15.67 29.74
N ALA A 102 -98.62 -14.56 29.75
CA ALA A 102 -98.17 -13.32 29.11
C ALA A 102 -96.87 -12.77 29.73
N ARG A 103 -96.72 -12.81 31.07
CA ARG A 103 -95.48 -12.44 31.76
C ARG A 103 -94.32 -13.35 31.39
N ILE A 104 -94.55 -14.66 31.31
CA ILE A 104 -93.51 -15.64 30.96
C ILE A 104 -93.01 -15.40 29.54
N VAL A 105 -93.93 -15.24 28.57
CA VAL A 105 -93.57 -15.00 27.17
C VAL A 105 -92.85 -13.67 27.00
N ALA A 106 -93.34 -12.59 27.64
CA ALA A 106 -92.68 -11.28 27.61
C ALA A 106 -91.25 -11.35 28.15
N ARG A 107 -91.04 -12.07 29.25
CA ARG A 107 -89.72 -12.26 29.85
C ARG A 107 -88.79 -13.05 28.92
N CYS A 108 -89.26 -14.14 28.33
CA CYS A 108 -88.46 -14.96 27.42
C CYS A 108 -87.98 -14.13 26.20
N LEU A 109 -88.88 -13.38 25.56
CA LEU A 109 -88.54 -12.55 24.41
C LEU A 109 -87.54 -11.43 24.75
N TRP A 110 -87.64 -10.86 25.96
CA TRP A 110 -86.70 -9.84 26.42
C TRP A 110 -85.30 -10.42 26.70
N GLU A 111 -85.23 -11.57 27.38
CA GLU A 111 -83.96 -12.25 27.67
C GLU A 111 -83.28 -12.75 26.37
N GLU A 112 -84.06 -13.23 25.40
CA GLU A 112 -83.59 -13.53 24.04
C GLU A 112 -82.96 -12.31 23.34
N GLN A 113 -83.62 -11.14 23.43
CA GLN A 113 -83.12 -9.93 22.77
C GLN A 113 -81.84 -9.41 23.42
N ARG A 114 -81.70 -9.56 24.74
CA ARG A 114 -80.47 -9.26 25.48
C ARG A 114 -79.30 -10.17 25.03
N LEU A 115 -79.56 -11.45 24.79
CA LEU A 115 -78.55 -12.40 24.30
C LEU A 115 -78.04 -12.01 22.91
N LEU A 116 -78.93 -11.64 21.98
CA LEU A 116 -78.56 -11.16 20.64
C LEU A 116 -77.68 -9.90 20.67
N GLN A 117 -78.01 -8.95 21.55
CA GLN A 117 -77.20 -7.72 21.72
C GLN A 117 -75.79 -8.04 22.24
N THR A 118 -75.66 -8.99 23.16
CA THR A 118 -74.37 -9.40 23.73
C THR A 118 -73.49 -10.12 22.71
N ALA A 119 -74.08 -10.93 21.81
CA ALA A 119 -73.33 -11.59 20.75
C ALA A 119 -72.85 -10.63 19.66
N THR A 120 -73.65 -9.61 19.32
CA THR A 120 -73.34 -8.64 18.28
C THR A 120 -72.17 -7.72 18.65
N SER A 121 -72.09 -7.29 19.91
CA SER A 121 -71.00 -6.43 20.39
C SER A 121 -69.65 -7.16 20.42
N ALA A 122 -69.63 -8.45 20.78
CA ALA A 122 -68.40 -9.26 20.80
C ALA A 122 -67.80 -9.44 19.39
N ALA A 123 -68.62 -9.64 18.36
CA ALA A 123 -68.15 -9.80 16.98
C ALA A 123 -67.51 -8.52 16.40
N GLN A 124 -67.97 -7.35 16.84
CA GLN A 124 -67.50 -6.05 16.35
C GLN A 124 -66.11 -5.68 16.89
N VAL A 125 -65.82 -6.06 18.14
CA VAL A 125 -64.49 -5.91 18.76
C VAL A 125 -63.47 -6.81 18.07
N GLN A 126 -63.85 -8.05 17.75
CA GLN A 126 -62.96 -9.01 17.07
C GLN A 126 -62.51 -8.50 15.69
N LYS A 127 -63.41 -7.88 14.93
CA LYS A 127 -63.10 -7.30 13.61
C LYS A 127 -62.15 -6.11 13.70
N HIS A 128 -62.34 -5.24 14.70
CA HIS A 128 -61.44 -4.11 14.93
C HIS A 128 -60.02 -4.55 15.32
N ILE A 129 -59.89 -5.64 16.09
CA ILE A 129 -58.59 -6.21 16.46
C ILE A 129 -57.87 -6.75 15.21
N SER A 130 -58.56 -7.51 14.35
CA SER A 130 -57.97 -8.03 13.10
C SER A 130 -57.54 -6.92 12.13
N ASP A 131 -58.32 -5.84 12.00
CA ASP A 131 -57.94 -4.69 11.16
C ASP A 131 -56.73 -3.93 11.75
N MET A 132 -56.62 -3.89 13.08
CA MET A 132 -55.50 -3.27 13.77
C MET A 132 -54.22 -4.10 13.64
N GLU A 133 -54.31 -5.43 13.71
CA GLU A 133 -53.18 -6.35 13.46
C GLU A 133 -52.66 -6.23 12.02
N GLN A 134 -53.55 -6.14 11.02
CA GLN A 134 -53.14 -5.90 9.63
C GLN A 134 -52.45 -4.54 9.45
N LYS A 135 -52.96 -3.49 10.09
CA LYS A 135 -52.33 -2.15 10.07
C LYS A 135 -50.99 -2.13 10.80
N MET A 136 -50.85 -2.82 11.93
CA MET A 136 -49.58 -2.96 12.65
C MET A 136 -48.55 -3.69 11.78
N LYS A 137 -48.92 -4.79 11.13
CA LYS A 137 -48.04 -5.53 10.23
C LYS A 137 -47.61 -4.71 9.01
N MET A 138 -48.50 -3.85 8.49
CA MET A 138 -48.17 -2.93 7.41
C MET A 138 -47.20 -1.82 7.88
N LEU A 139 -47.36 -1.33 9.10
CA LEU A 139 -46.45 -0.35 9.72
C LEU A 139 -45.06 -0.95 9.99
N GLU A 140 -44.97 -2.19 10.45
CA GLU A 140 -43.71 -2.90 10.65
C GLU A 140 -42.93 -3.04 9.32
N ASN A 141 -43.59 -3.49 8.25
CA ASN A 141 -42.95 -3.57 6.93
C ASN A 141 -42.48 -2.19 6.41
N LEU A 142 -43.28 -1.14 6.59
CA LEU A 142 -42.89 0.23 6.22
C LEU A 142 -41.70 0.74 7.04
N GLN A 143 -41.60 0.34 8.30
CA GLN A 143 -40.49 0.69 9.17
C GLN A 143 -39.19 -0.02 8.73
N ASP A 144 -39.27 -1.30 8.36
CA ASP A 144 -38.13 -2.06 7.82
C ASP A 144 -37.65 -1.50 6.48
N ASP A 145 -38.57 -1.15 5.56
CA ASP A 145 -38.24 -0.50 4.29
C ASP A 145 -37.61 0.87 4.49
N PHE A 146 -38.09 1.65 5.46
CA PHE A 146 -37.51 2.95 5.80
C PHE A 146 -36.11 2.81 6.40
N ASP A 147 -35.90 1.88 7.34
CA ASP A 147 -34.60 1.61 7.95
C ASP A 147 -33.58 1.11 6.91
N PHE A 148 -34.01 0.25 5.97
CA PHE A 148 -33.20 -0.19 4.85
C PHE A 148 -32.78 0.98 3.94
N ASN A 149 -33.73 1.84 3.56
CA ASN A 149 -33.47 3.00 2.70
C ASN A 149 -32.57 4.03 3.39
N TYR A 150 -32.79 4.29 4.68
CA TYR A 150 -31.97 5.21 5.47
C TYR A 150 -30.53 4.71 5.63
N LYS A 151 -30.32 3.43 5.94
CA LYS A 151 -28.99 2.80 6.01
C LYS A 151 -28.28 2.84 4.67
N THR A 152 -29.00 2.60 3.57
CA THR A 152 -28.46 2.66 2.21
C THR A 152 -27.98 4.07 1.86
N LEU A 153 -28.81 5.10 2.07
CA LEU A 153 -28.46 6.51 1.85
C LEU A 153 -27.27 6.96 2.71
N LYS A 154 -27.25 6.58 3.99
CA LYS A 154 -26.16 6.91 4.91
C LYS A 154 -24.83 6.30 4.46
N SER A 155 -24.83 5.02 4.09
CA SER A 155 -23.62 4.32 3.61
C SER A 155 -23.05 4.92 2.32
N GLN A 156 -23.89 5.49 1.45
CA GLN A 156 -23.47 6.09 0.19
C GLN A 156 -22.79 7.46 0.39
N GLY A 157 -23.32 8.30 1.29
CA GLY A 157 -22.65 9.54 1.69
C GLY A 157 -21.29 9.29 2.36
N GLU A 158 -21.22 8.26 3.20
CA GLU A 158 -19.99 7.79 3.84
C GLU A 158 -18.98 7.24 2.81
N MET A 159 -19.42 6.47 1.81
CA MET A 159 -18.56 5.98 0.72
C MET A 159 -17.97 7.12 -0.13
N GLY A 160 -18.77 8.12 -0.50
CA GLY A 160 -18.27 9.29 -1.24
C GLY A 160 -17.21 10.08 -0.46
N GLY A 161 -17.43 10.24 0.85
CA GLY A 161 -16.46 10.84 1.77
C GLY A 161 -15.17 10.00 1.88
N LEU A 162 -15.31 8.69 2.06
CA LEU A 162 -14.19 7.75 2.16
C LEU A 162 -13.33 7.73 0.89
N LEU A 163 -13.94 7.75 -0.30
CA LEU A 163 -13.20 7.84 -1.57
C LEU A 163 -12.41 9.15 -1.71
N THR A 164 -12.91 10.24 -1.13
CA THR A 164 -12.22 11.53 -1.13
C THR A 164 -11.05 11.53 -0.15
N ALA A 165 -11.24 10.93 1.04
CA ALA A 165 -10.14 10.71 1.98
C ALA A 165 -9.06 9.78 1.40
N MET A 166 -9.46 8.71 0.69
CA MET A 166 -8.53 7.81 0.00
C MET A 166 -7.75 8.52 -1.10
N ASP A 167 -8.38 9.37 -1.91
CA ASP A 167 -7.68 10.18 -2.92
C ASP A 167 -6.63 11.09 -2.27
N TYR A 168 -6.98 11.76 -1.17
CA TYR A 168 -6.06 12.62 -0.42
C TYR A 168 -4.86 11.83 0.13
N VAL A 169 -5.11 10.72 0.81
CA VAL A 169 -4.04 9.87 1.36
C VAL A 169 -3.18 9.28 0.24
N GLN A 170 -3.79 8.86 -0.87
CA GLN A 170 -3.08 8.33 -2.02
C GLN A 170 -2.12 9.36 -2.61
N LYS A 171 -2.56 10.62 -2.78
CA LYS A 171 -1.70 11.71 -3.27
C LYS A 171 -0.50 11.95 -2.37
N ASN A 172 -0.70 12.05 -1.05
CA ASN A 172 0.42 12.23 -0.12
C ASN A 172 1.39 11.04 -0.20
N LEU A 173 0.86 9.82 -0.32
CA LEU A 173 1.70 8.63 -0.42
C LEU A 173 2.50 8.58 -1.73
N THR A 174 1.90 8.94 -2.87
CA THR A 174 2.56 8.86 -4.18
C THR A 174 3.46 10.06 -4.48
N ASP A 175 3.04 11.26 -4.08
CA ASP A 175 3.65 12.52 -4.51
C ASP A 175 4.68 13.02 -3.49
N GLU A 176 4.57 12.62 -2.22
CA GLU A 176 5.53 12.96 -1.17
C GLU A 176 6.38 11.74 -0.81
N GLU A 177 5.82 10.74 -0.11
CA GLU A 177 6.60 9.63 0.48
C GLU A 177 7.33 8.79 -0.57
N LEU A 178 6.65 8.43 -1.66
CA LEU A 178 7.26 7.66 -2.75
C LEU A 178 8.24 8.52 -3.57
N ALA A 179 7.98 9.81 -3.75
CA ALA A 179 8.88 10.73 -4.44
C ALA A 179 10.17 10.93 -3.64
N ASP A 180 10.06 11.10 -2.31
CA ASP A 180 11.18 11.20 -1.39
C ASP A 180 11.99 9.91 -1.35
N TRP A 181 11.34 8.74 -1.37
CA TRP A 181 12.06 7.48 -1.51
C TRP A 181 12.81 7.39 -2.83
N LYS A 182 12.21 7.79 -3.96
CA LYS A 182 12.91 7.83 -5.26
C LYS A 182 14.12 8.77 -5.22
N ARG A 183 13.99 9.93 -4.56
CA ARG A 183 15.10 10.87 -4.37
C ARG A 183 16.20 10.29 -3.48
N ARG A 184 15.85 9.62 -2.38
CA ARG A 184 16.82 8.91 -1.53
C ARG A 184 17.52 7.77 -2.27
N GLN A 185 16.80 7.00 -3.08
CA GLN A 185 17.38 5.97 -3.94
C GLN A 185 18.40 6.56 -4.92
N GLN A 186 18.07 7.70 -5.52
CA GLN A 186 18.94 8.43 -6.43
C GLN A 186 20.24 8.88 -5.75
N ILE A 187 20.14 9.45 -4.54
CA ILE A 187 21.28 9.86 -3.72
C ILE A 187 22.13 8.66 -3.29
N ALA A 188 21.49 7.56 -2.87
CA ALA A 188 22.18 6.33 -2.50
C ALA A 188 22.95 5.72 -3.69
N CYS A 189 22.40 5.81 -4.91
CA CYS A 189 23.09 5.33 -6.11
C CYS A 189 24.41 6.05 -6.36
N ILE A 190 24.54 7.32 -5.98
CA ILE A 190 25.78 8.10 -6.12
C ILE A 190 26.68 8.06 -4.87
N GLY A 191 26.43 7.14 -3.94
CA GLY A 191 27.24 6.91 -2.75
C GLY A 191 26.77 7.62 -1.48
N GLY A 192 25.60 8.27 -1.51
CA GLY A 192 24.99 8.86 -0.33
C GLY A 192 24.39 7.84 0.65
N PRO A 193 23.68 8.29 1.70
CA PRO A 193 23.20 7.43 2.77
C PRO A 193 22.26 6.29 2.29
N PRO A 194 22.43 5.04 2.78
CA PRO A 194 21.78 3.86 2.21
C PRO A 194 20.32 3.63 2.65
N ASN A 195 19.61 4.64 3.19
CA ASN A 195 18.25 4.44 3.71
C ASN A 195 17.19 4.37 2.60
N ILE A 196 17.07 3.20 1.97
CA ILE A 196 16.22 2.93 0.79
C ILE A 196 15.27 1.73 0.97
N CYS A 197 15.01 1.29 2.20
CA CYS A 197 14.08 0.18 2.47
C CYS A 197 12.65 0.55 2.03
N LEU A 198 11.97 -0.39 1.36
CA LEU A 198 10.63 -0.21 0.81
C LEU A 198 9.52 -0.75 1.74
N ASP A 199 9.83 -1.47 2.81
CA ASP A 199 8.85 -2.22 3.61
C ASP A 199 7.72 -1.36 4.19
N ARG A 200 8.05 -0.14 4.64
CA ARG A 200 7.05 0.82 5.14
C ARG A 200 6.11 1.28 4.03
N LEU A 201 6.65 1.63 2.86
CA LEU A 201 5.87 2.04 1.68
C LEU A 201 5.01 0.88 1.17
N GLU A 202 5.57 -0.33 1.09
CA GLU A 202 4.85 -1.54 0.69
C GLU A 202 3.68 -1.83 1.63
N THR A 203 3.88 -1.71 2.94
CA THR A 203 2.81 -1.90 3.93
C THR A 203 1.66 -0.92 3.72
N TRP A 204 1.97 0.38 3.56
CA TRP A 204 0.95 1.40 3.37
C TRP A 204 0.23 1.30 2.03
N ILE A 205 0.98 1.07 0.95
CA ILE A 205 0.42 0.90 -0.40
C ILE A 205 -0.46 -0.35 -0.45
N THR A 206 -0.01 -1.46 0.13
CA THR A 206 -0.79 -2.70 0.17
C THR A 206 -2.08 -2.49 0.97
N SER A 207 -2.02 -1.91 2.17
CA SER A 207 -3.21 -1.64 2.98
C SER A 207 -4.22 -0.71 2.28
N LEU A 208 -3.74 0.33 1.61
CA LEU A 208 -4.60 1.22 0.82
C LEU A 208 -5.23 0.48 -0.37
N ALA A 209 -4.46 -0.36 -1.07
CA ALA A 209 -4.95 -1.15 -2.20
C ALA A 209 -6.00 -2.18 -1.76
N GLU A 210 -5.81 -2.86 -0.62
CA GLU A 210 -6.80 -3.76 -0.02
C GLU A 210 -8.10 -3.02 0.29
N SER A 211 -7.98 -1.86 0.95
CA SER A 211 -9.13 -1.01 1.29
C SER A 211 -9.90 -0.57 0.05
N GLN A 212 -9.19 -0.21 -1.03
CA GLN A 212 -9.80 0.18 -2.30
C GLN A 212 -10.55 -0.98 -2.97
N LEU A 213 -9.97 -2.19 -2.97
CA LEU A 213 -10.65 -3.38 -3.49
C LEU A 213 -11.87 -3.76 -2.64
N GLN A 214 -11.80 -3.60 -1.32
CA GLN A 214 -12.93 -3.86 -0.43
C GLN A 214 -14.10 -2.91 -0.71
N ILE A 215 -13.84 -1.61 -0.91
CA ILE A 215 -14.89 -0.65 -1.31
C ILE A 215 -15.48 -1.04 -2.67
N ARG A 216 -14.63 -1.43 -3.63
CA ARG A 216 -15.14 -1.89 -4.94
C ARG A 216 -16.05 -3.11 -4.82
N GLN A 217 -15.75 -4.05 -3.93
CA GLN A 217 -16.63 -5.18 -3.63
C GLN A 217 -17.96 -4.72 -3.00
N GLN A 218 -17.94 -3.71 -2.13
CA GLN A 218 -19.16 -3.12 -1.58
C GLN A 218 -20.02 -2.46 -2.67
N ILE A 219 -19.41 -1.73 -3.60
CA ILE A 219 -20.09 -1.11 -4.74
C ILE A 219 -20.74 -2.17 -5.65
N LYS A 220 -20.05 -3.29 -5.92
CA LYS A 220 -20.64 -4.44 -6.64
C LYS A 220 -21.81 -5.06 -5.89
N LYS A 221 -21.73 -5.16 -4.57
CA LYS A 221 -22.85 -5.66 -3.75
C LYS A 221 -24.05 -4.73 -3.77
N LEU A 222 -23.84 -3.41 -3.87
CA LEU A 222 -24.93 -2.45 -4.12
C LEU A 222 -25.59 -2.67 -5.47
N GLU A 223 -24.83 -3.02 -6.51
CA GLU A 223 -25.39 -3.41 -7.82
C GLU A 223 -26.27 -4.66 -7.72
N GLU A 224 -25.82 -5.68 -7.00
CA GLU A 224 -26.63 -6.90 -6.76
C GLU A 224 -27.93 -6.60 -6.00
N LEU A 225 -27.89 -5.67 -5.04
CA LEU A 225 -29.09 -5.24 -4.30
C LEU A 225 -30.04 -4.44 -5.18
N GLN A 226 -29.51 -3.54 -6.02
CA GLN A 226 -30.29 -2.77 -6.99
C GLN A 226 -30.98 -3.67 -8.02
N GLN A 227 -30.37 -4.80 -8.40
CA GLN A 227 -31.01 -5.81 -9.25
C GLN A 227 -32.18 -6.51 -8.57
N LYS A 228 -32.19 -6.61 -7.23
CA LYS A 228 -33.28 -7.24 -6.46
C LYS A 228 -34.42 -6.27 -6.20
N VAL A 229 -34.09 -5.03 -5.81
CA VAL A 229 -35.06 -4.00 -5.44
C VAL A 229 -34.59 -2.66 -5.99
N SER A 230 -35.41 -2.04 -6.83
CA SER A 230 -35.14 -0.74 -7.43
C SER A 230 -36.44 0.06 -7.54
N TYR A 231 -36.34 1.38 -7.39
CA TYR A 231 -37.48 2.30 -7.40
C TYR A 231 -37.15 3.62 -8.11
N LYS A 232 -38.19 4.42 -8.42
CA LYS A 232 -38.01 5.73 -9.06
C LYS A 232 -37.29 6.68 -8.11
N GLY A 233 -36.11 7.15 -8.50
CA GLY A 233 -35.25 7.97 -7.64
C GLY A 233 -34.28 7.18 -6.78
N ASP A 234 -34.05 5.90 -7.08
CA ASP A 234 -33.06 5.07 -6.40
C ASP A 234 -31.66 5.72 -6.44
N PRO A 235 -31.06 6.02 -5.27
CA PRO A 235 -29.76 6.67 -5.21
C PRO A 235 -28.62 5.73 -5.64
N ILE A 236 -28.79 4.40 -5.61
CA ILE A 236 -27.82 3.44 -6.16
C ILE A 236 -27.70 3.67 -7.67
N ILE A 237 -28.81 3.81 -8.40
CA ILE A 237 -28.79 4.08 -9.85
C ILE A 237 -28.09 5.41 -10.15
N GLN A 238 -28.34 6.44 -9.33
CA GLN A 238 -27.80 7.78 -9.56
C GLN A 238 -26.30 7.90 -9.28
N HIS A 239 -25.81 7.29 -8.18
CA HIS A 239 -24.45 7.54 -7.69
C HIS A 239 -23.46 6.41 -7.95
N ARG A 240 -23.93 5.16 -8.05
CA ARG A 240 -23.04 3.99 -8.20
C ARG A 240 -22.07 4.10 -9.39
N PRO A 241 -22.47 4.54 -10.61
CA PRO A 241 -21.53 4.64 -11.72
C PRO A 241 -20.34 5.55 -11.42
N ALA A 242 -20.59 6.70 -10.78
CA ALA A 242 -19.55 7.64 -10.40
C ALA A 242 -18.64 7.09 -9.28
N LEU A 243 -19.20 6.35 -8.31
CA LEU A 243 -18.42 5.68 -7.27
C LEU A 243 -17.51 4.59 -7.86
N GLU A 244 -18.02 3.75 -8.76
CA GLU A 244 -17.23 2.69 -9.44
C GLU A 244 -16.13 3.30 -10.30
N GLU A 245 -16.42 4.36 -11.07
CA GLU A 245 -15.41 5.05 -11.87
C GLU A 245 -14.28 5.61 -10.99
N LYS A 246 -14.64 6.28 -9.89
CA LYS A 246 -13.67 6.89 -8.96
C LYS A 246 -12.79 5.85 -8.28
N ILE A 247 -13.36 4.75 -7.77
CA ILE A 247 -12.57 3.70 -7.10
C ILE A 247 -11.65 2.96 -8.08
N VAL A 248 -12.12 2.71 -9.31
CA VAL A 248 -11.31 2.08 -10.36
C VAL A 248 -10.16 2.99 -10.78
N ALA A 249 -10.40 4.30 -10.89
CA ALA A 249 -9.37 5.28 -11.19
C ALA A 249 -8.30 5.34 -10.08
N LEU A 250 -8.72 5.41 -8.81
CA LEU A 250 -7.82 5.40 -7.65
C LEU A 250 -6.94 4.16 -7.63
N PHE A 251 -7.55 2.98 -7.72
CA PHE A 251 -6.84 1.71 -7.73
C PHE A 251 -5.88 1.58 -8.93
N ARG A 252 -6.30 1.99 -10.13
CA ARG A 252 -5.44 1.99 -11.33
C ARG A 252 -4.22 2.89 -11.14
N ASN A 253 -4.40 4.08 -10.58
CA ASN A 253 -3.31 5.01 -10.34
C ASN A 253 -2.36 4.51 -9.25
N LEU A 254 -2.89 3.93 -8.17
CA LEU A 254 -2.10 3.33 -7.10
C LEU A 254 -1.23 2.19 -7.62
N MET A 255 -1.82 1.27 -8.39
CA MET A 255 -1.11 0.14 -9.02
C MET A 255 0.03 0.60 -9.93
N LYS A 256 -0.20 1.66 -10.73
CA LYS A 256 0.83 2.25 -11.59
C LYS A 256 1.97 2.87 -10.78
N SER A 257 1.66 3.63 -9.73
CA SER A 257 2.67 4.25 -8.86
C SER A 257 3.45 3.21 -8.04
N ALA A 258 2.82 2.10 -7.68
CA ALA A 258 3.42 1.02 -6.91
C ALA A 258 4.45 0.19 -7.68
N PHE A 259 4.51 0.28 -9.01
CA PHE A 259 5.48 -0.45 -9.82
C PHE A 259 6.78 0.35 -9.98
N VAL A 260 7.82 -0.08 -9.26
CA VAL A 260 9.08 0.68 -9.13
C VAL A 260 10.31 -0.18 -9.43
N VAL A 261 11.40 0.49 -9.80
CA VAL A 261 12.74 -0.14 -9.88
C VAL A 261 13.34 -0.14 -8.49
N GLU A 262 13.41 -1.29 -7.83
CA GLU A 262 14.00 -1.46 -6.50
C GLU A 262 15.53 -1.39 -6.54
N ARG A 263 16.15 -2.04 -7.54
CA ARG A 263 17.60 -1.99 -7.77
C ARG A 263 17.90 -1.51 -9.18
N GLN A 264 18.53 -0.35 -9.25
CA GLN A 264 18.92 0.29 -10.50
C GLN A 264 19.91 -0.57 -11.31
N PRO A 265 19.98 -0.40 -12.65
CA PRO A 265 20.89 -1.13 -13.51
C PRO A 265 22.34 -1.05 -13.02
N CYS A 266 22.97 -2.19 -12.74
CA CYS A 266 24.35 -2.23 -12.25
C CYS A 266 25.09 -3.47 -12.74
N MET A 267 26.35 -3.28 -13.12
CA MET A 267 27.25 -4.38 -13.51
C MET A 267 27.85 -5.02 -12.24
N PRO A 268 27.72 -6.34 -12.02
CA PRO A 268 28.28 -7.00 -10.84
C PRO A 268 29.79 -6.80 -10.65
N MET A 269 30.54 -6.59 -11.74
CA MET A 269 31.98 -6.32 -11.70
C MET A 269 32.34 -4.90 -11.24
N HIS A 270 31.37 -3.98 -11.25
CA HIS A 270 31.54 -2.58 -10.88
C HIS A 270 30.39 -2.11 -9.98
N PRO A 271 30.25 -2.69 -8.76
CA PRO A 271 29.10 -2.42 -7.89
C PRO A 271 29.02 -0.94 -7.44
N ASP A 272 30.16 -0.26 -7.36
CA ASP A 272 30.27 1.14 -6.91
C ASP A 272 29.96 2.15 -8.02
N ARG A 273 29.55 1.68 -9.22
CA ARG A 273 29.27 2.49 -10.41
C ARG A 273 27.94 2.06 -11.05
N PRO A 274 26.81 2.15 -10.33
CA PRO A 274 25.49 1.88 -10.92
C PRO A 274 25.21 2.85 -12.08
N LEU A 275 24.22 2.54 -12.92
CA LEU A 275 23.80 3.38 -14.06
C LEU A 275 24.86 3.60 -15.16
N VAL A 276 26.04 2.99 -15.06
CA VAL A 276 27.02 2.93 -16.16
C VAL A 276 27.09 1.49 -16.65
N ILE A 277 26.74 1.26 -17.92
CA ILE A 277 26.67 -0.08 -18.50
C ILE A 277 27.65 -0.18 -19.68
N LYS A 278 28.56 -1.15 -19.62
CA LYS A 278 29.46 -1.44 -20.74
C LYS A 278 28.80 -2.40 -21.72
N THR A 279 28.87 -2.11 -23.02
CA THR A 279 28.39 -3.01 -24.07
C THR A 279 29.10 -4.36 -24.00
N GLY A 280 28.35 -5.44 -24.21
CA GLY A 280 28.85 -6.82 -24.10
C GLY A 280 29.11 -7.32 -22.67
N VAL A 281 28.93 -6.50 -21.63
CA VAL A 281 29.05 -6.92 -20.22
C VAL A 281 27.66 -7.15 -19.63
N GLN A 282 27.55 -8.18 -18.79
CA GLN A 282 26.30 -8.49 -18.09
C GLN A 282 26.02 -7.48 -16.98
N PHE A 283 24.76 -7.09 -16.85
CA PHE A 283 24.26 -6.27 -15.75
C PHE A 283 22.99 -6.86 -15.15
N THR A 284 22.63 -6.33 -13.98
CA THR A 284 21.46 -6.75 -13.22
C THR A 284 20.54 -5.57 -12.97
N ASN A 285 19.25 -5.85 -12.85
CA ASN A 285 18.23 -4.89 -12.42
C ASN A 285 17.13 -5.64 -11.65
N LYS A 286 16.48 -4.98 -10.69
CA LYS A 286 15.34 -5.54 -9.96
C LYS A 286 14.18 -4.55 -9.93
N VAL A 287 13.00 -5.02 -10.32
CA VAL A 287 11.73 -4.30 -10.17
C VAL A 287 10.88 -4.92 -9.07
N ARG A 288 10.07 -4.12 -8.40
CA ARG A 288 9.17 -4.53 -7.31
C ARG A 288 7.80 -3.89 -7.49
N LEU A 289 6.76 -4.64 -7.17
CA LEU A 289 5.41 -4.12 -7.05
C LEU A 289 5.11 -3.94 -5.56
N LEU A 290 4.86 -2.70 -5.13
CA LEU A 290 4.61 -2.36 -3.73
C LEU A 290 3.19 -2.75 -3.26
N VAL A 291 2.31 -3.17 -4.17
CA VAL A 291 1.03 -3.80 -3.84
C VAL A 291 1.27 -5.31 -3.72
N LYS A 292 1.27 -5.80 -2.48
CA LYS A 292 1.61 -7.18 -2.18
C LYS A 292 0.37 -8.07 -2.07
N PHE A 293 -0.13 -8.54 -3.21
CA PHE A 293 -1.24 -9.50 -3.27
C PHE A 293 -0.77 -10.92 -3.57
N PRO A 294 -1.03 -11.91 -2.69
CA PRO A 294 -0.71 -13.32 -2.93
C PRO A 294 -1.24 -13.85 -4.26
N GLU A 295 -2.40 -13.36 -4.69
CA GLU A 295 -3.06 -13.73 -5.94
C GLU A 295 -2.24 -13.35 -7.18
N LEU A 296 -1.38 -12.33 -7.09
CA LEU A 296 -0.56 -11.87 -8.21
C LEU A 296 0.75 -12.66 -8.38
N ASN A 297 1.06 -13.56 -7.44
CA ASN A 297 2.28 -14.36 -7.48
C ASN A 297 2.34 -15.21 -8.74
N TYR A 298 3.45 -15.14 -9.50
CA TYR A 298 3.65 -15.78 -10.79
C TYR A 298 2.71 -15.36 -11.94
N GLN A 299 1.80 -14.41 -11.74
CA GLN A 299 0.88 -13.96 -12.78
C GLN A 299 1.47 -12.88 -13.70
N LEU A 300 2.39 -12.07 -13.18
CA LEU A 300 2.90 -10.89 -13.89
C LEU A 300 4.18 -11.23 -14.65
N LYS A 301 4.14 -11.10 -15.98
CA LYS A 301 5.30 -11.28 -16.85
C LYS A 301 5.86 -9.92 -17.26
N ILE A 302 6.96 -9.53 -16.62
CA ILE A 302 7.65 -8.27 -16.88
C ILE A 302 8.52 -8.41 -18.12
N LYS A 303 8.40 -7.47 -19.07
CA LYS A 303 9.29 -7.33 -20.23
C LYS A 303 10.20 -6.12 -20.04
N VAL A 304 11.48 -6.27 -20.36
CA VAL A 304 12.47 -5.18 -20.32
C VAL A 304 12.87 -4.76 -21.74
N CYS A 305 12.96 -3.45 -21.97
CA CYS A 305 13.45 -2.84 -23.19
C CYS A 305 14.34 -1.63 -22.88
N ILE A 306 15.26 -1.28 -23.78
CA ILE A 306 16.06 -0.05 -23.71
C ILE A 306 15.65 0.83 -24.87
N ASP A 307 15.48 2.13 -24.61
CA ASP A 307 15.11 3.19 -25.57
C ASP A 307 14.12 2.80 -26.68
N LYS A 308 12.96 3.47 -26.70
CA LYS A 308 12.03 3.34 -27.83
C LYS A 308 12.66 3.78 -29.19
N SER A 309 13.88 4.35 -29.21
CA SER A 309 14.62 4.86 -30.37
C SER A 309 15.61 3.90 -31.07
N ARG A 310 15.65 2.59 -30.73
CA ARG A 310 16.36 1.53 -31.48
C ARG A 310 17.89 1.64 -31.64
N LYS A 311 18.61 2.42 -30.82
CA LYS A 311 20.09 2.50 -30.88
C LYS A 311 20.79 1.30 -30.23
N PHE A 312 20.23 0.79 -29.14
CA PHE A 312 20.75 -0.37 -28.40
C PHE A 312 19.70 -1.46 -28.29
N ASN A 313 20.16 -2.71 -28.24
CA ASN A 313 19.31 -3.87 -28.00
C ASN A 313 19.72 -4.58 -26.71
N ILE A 314 18.73 -5.01 -25.94
CA ILE A 314 18.93 -5.91 -24.80
C ILE A 314 19.02 -7.34 -25.31
N LEU A 315 20.12 -8.00 -24.99
CA LEU A 315 20.35 -9.43 -25.15
C LEU A 315 20.21 -10.14 -23.80
N GLY A 316 19.88 -11.43 -23.86
CA GLY A 316 19.60 -12.26 -22.67
C GLY A 316 18.11 -12.43 -22.43
N THR A 317 17.75 -12.73 -21.18
CA THR A 317 16.35 -13.00 -20.79
C THR A 317 15.57 -11.68 -20.64
N ASN A 318 14.97 -11.23 -21.73
CA ASN A 318 14.23 -9.97 -21.81
C ASN A 318 12.83 -10.00 -21.15
N THR A 319 12.38 -11.16 -20.66
CA THR A 319 11.16 -11.28 -19.87
C THR A 319 11.37 -12.07 -18.59
N LYS A 320 10.84 -11.61 -17.47
CA LYS A 320 10.92 -12.27 -16.17
C LYS A 320 9.55 -12.29 -15.51
N VAL A 321 9.18 -13.41 -14.93
CA VAL A 321 7.95 -13.53 -14.13
C VAL A 321 8.23 -12.99 -12.72
N MET A 322 7.33 -12.15 -12.22
CA MET A 322 7.37 -11.63 -10.86
C MET A 322 6.94 -12.71 -9.87
N ASN A 323 7.70 -12.87 -8.79
CA ASN A 323 7.43 -13.87 -7.76
C ASN A 323 7.64 -13.29 -6.35
N MET A 324 7.09 -13.98 -5.36
CA MET A 324 7.37 -13.67 -3.95
C MET A 324 8.75 -14.19 -3.55
N GLU A 325 9.61 -13.30 -3.04
CA GLU A 325 10.91 -13.68 -2.46
C GLU A 325 10.77 -14.21 -1.02
N GLU A 326 11.64 -15.13 -0.60
CA GLU A 326 11.64 -15.76 0.74
C GLU A 326 12.18 -14.86 1.88
N SER A 327 12.44 -13.57 1.62
CA SER A 327 12.86 -12.59 2.63
C SER A 327 11.86 -12.46 3.79
N ASN A 328 12.29 -11.96 4.97
CA ASN A 328 11.50 -11.86 6.21
C ASN A 328 10.07 -11.30 6.05
N ASN A 329 9.84 -10.40 5.08
CA ASN A 329 8.53 -9.80 4.82
C ASN A 329 7.90 -10.24 3.49
N GLY A 330 8.56 -11.09 2.69
CA GLY A 330 8.15 -11.56 1.36
C GLY A 330 7.77 -10.47 0.36
N SER A 331 8.60 -10.18 -0.65
CA SER A 331 8.31 -9.09 -1.62
C SER A 331 7.92 -9.61 -3.00
N LEU A 332 6.96 -8.96 -3.66
CA LEU A 332 6.61 -9.24 -5.06
C LEU A 332 7.60 -8.52 -5.98
N SER A 333 8.59 -9.25 -6.49
CA SER A 333 9.65 -8.66 -7.29
C SER A 333 10.10 -9.55 -8.45
N ALA A 334 10.78 -8.94 -9.42
CA ALA A 334 11.36 -9.62 -10.57
C ALA A 334 12.81 -9.14 -10.74
N GLU A 335 13.75 -10.05 -10.52
CA GLU A 335 15.18 -9.78 -10.69
C GLU A 335 15.68 -10.31 -12.03
N PHE A 336 16.23 -9.40 -12.85
CA PHE A 336 16.88 -9.71 -14.10
C PHE A 336 18.38 -9.86 -13.85
N LYS A 337 18.87 -11.11 -13.92
CA LYS A 337 20.29 -11.46 -13.91
C LYS A 337 20.66 -11.84 -15.34
N HIS A 338 21.78 -11.37 -15.87
CA HIS A 338 22.29 -11.66 -17.23
C HIS A 338 21.71 -10.83 -18.39
N LEU A 339 21.28 -9.58 -18.15
CA LEU A 339 21.00 -8.66 -19.25
C LEU A 339 22.32 -8.16 -19.85
N THR A 340 22.39 -8.00 -21.16
CA THR A 340 23.57 -7.44 -21.87
C THR A 340 23.12 -6.44 -22.91
N LEU A 341 23.84 -5.33 -23.09
CA LEU A 341 23.57 -4.38 -24.16
C LEU A 341 24.46 -4.64 -25.38
N ARG A 342 23.85 -4.61 -26.56
CA ARG A 342 24.55 -4.60 -27.84
C ARG A 342 24.11 -3.41 -28.66
N GLU A 343 25.08 -2.69 -29.20
CA GLU A 343 24.85 -1.60 -30.13
C GLU A 343 24.20 -2.13 -31.42
N GLN A 344 23.10 -1.51 -31.84
CA GLN A 344 22.44 -1.84 -33.10
C GLN A 344 23.15 -1.14 -34.24
N ARG A 345 23.97 -1.90 -34.99
CA ARG A 345 24.55 -1.40 -36.24
C ARG A 345 23.54 -1.59 -37.38
N CYS A 346 22.84 -0.54 -37.80
CA CYS A 346 21.99 -0.58 -39.00
C CYS A 346 21.98 0.75 -39.80
N GLY A 347 22.52 0.64 -41.01
CA GLY A 347 22.22 1.33 -42.28
C GLY A 347 21.89 2.82 -42.30
N ASN A 348 22.83 3.64 -42.80
CA ASN A 348 22.67 4.89 -43.58
C ASN A 348 21.47 5.82 -43.30
N GLY A 349 20.96 5.88 -42.07
CA GLY A 349 20.16 7.00 -41.59
C GLY A 349 21.11 8.13 -41.27
N GLY A 350 21.13 9.17 -42.11
CA GLY A 350 22.10 10.25 -42.05
C GLY A 350 22.38 10.74 -40.63
N ARG A 351 23.65 10.99 -40.35
CA ARG A 351 24.06 11.95 -39.31
C ARG A 351 23.37 13.27 -39.66
N THR A 352 22.14 13.47 -39.23
CA THR A 352 21.44 14.74 -39.42
C THR A 352 22.21 15.77 -38.62
N ASN A 353 22.74 16.75 -39.32
CA ASN A 353 23.27 17.99 -38.79
C ASN A 353 22.34 18.52 -37.69
N SER A 354 22.71 18.28 -36.44
CA SER A 354 22.43 19.16 -35.32
C SER A 354 23.78 19.45 -34.67
N ASP A 355 24.06 20.71 -34.42
CA ASP A 355 25.34 21.24 -33.94
C ASP A 355 25.64 20.89 -32.47
N ALA A 356 25.18 19.73 -31.99
CA ALA A 356 25.37 19.22 -30.64
C ALA A 356 25.15 17.70 -30.56
N SER A 357 25.90 16.89 -31.31
CA SER A 357 26.01 15.48 -30.95
C SER A 357 26.76 15.40 -29.61
N LEU A 358 26.04 15.07 -28.53
CA LEU A 358 26.66 14.83 -27.23
C LEU A 358 27.75 13.77 -27.34
N ILE A 359 28.78 13.88 -26.51
CA ILE A 359 29.80 12.83 -26.43
C ILE A 359 29.17 11.56 -25.85
N VAL A 360 29.72 10.39 -26.19
CA VAL A 360 29.19 9.08 -25.79
C VAL A 360 28.90 8.96 -24.28
N THR A 361 29.72 9.60 -23.44
CA THR A 361 29.55 9.56 -21.98
C THR A 361 28.47 10.50 -21.43
N GLU A 362 27.94 11.39 -22.26
CA GLU A 362 26.86 12.34 -21.94
C GLU A 362 25.52 11.93 -22.55
N GLU A 363 25.49 10.93 -23.44
CA GLU A 363 24.26 10.34 -23.95
C GLU A 363 23.60 9.48 -22.87
N LEU A 364 22.34 9.81 -22.56
CA LEU A 364 21.56 9.15 -21.53
C LEU A 364 20.45 8.29 -22.15
N HIS A 365 20.26 7.10 -21.57
CA HIS A 365 19.35 6.07 -22.05
C HIS A 365 18.42 5.61 -20.93
N LEU A 366 17.22 5.13 -21.28
CA LEU A 366 16.25 4.61 -20.30
C LEU A 366 15.99 3.13 -20.52
N ILE A 367 16.06 2.35 -19.44
CA ILE A 367 15.59 0.97 -19.42
C ILE A 367 14.16 0.96 -18.89
N THR A 368 13.22 0.54 -19.73
CA THR A 368 11.79 0.49 -19.44
C THR A 368 11.35 -0.94 -19.13
N PHE A 369 10.45 -1.07 -18.17
CA PHE A 369 9.84 -2.31 -17.73
C PHE A 369 8.33 -2.21 -17.93
N GLU A 370 7.77 -3.18 -18.63
CA GLU A 370 6.35 -3.22 -19.01
C GLU A 370 5.73 -4.54 -18.51
N THR A 371 4.52 -4.48 -17.98
CA THR A 371 3.70 -5.66 -17.68
C THR A 371 2.22 -5.30 -17.72
N GLU A 372 1.36 -6.31 -17.86
CA GLU A 372 -0.08 -6.16 -17.76
C GLU A 372 -0.57 -6.95 -16.54
N VAL A 373 -1.51 -6.37 -15.78
CA VAL A 373 -2.17 -7.00 -14.62
C VAL A 373 -3.62 -7.24 -14.97
N TYR A 374 -4.09 -8.46 -14.73
CA TYR A 374 -5.50 -8.85 -14.82
C TYR A 374 -5.99 -9.25 -13.43
N HIS A 375 -6.73 -8.38 -12.75
CA HIS A 375 -7.19 -8.63 -11.37
C HIS A 375 -8.63 -8.17 -11.18
N GLN A 376 -9.51 -9.04 -10.66
CA GLN A 376 -10.94 -8.79 -10.42
C GLN A 376 -11.67 -8.10 -11.60
N GLY A 377 -11.40 -8.56 -12.82
CA GLY A 377 -12.00 -8.02 -14.06
C GLY A 377 -11.43 -6.68 -14.53
N LEU A 378 -10.35 -6.17 -13.91
CA LEU A 378 -9.63 -4.98 -14.38
C LEU A 378 -8.36 -5.39 -15.13
N LYS A 379 -8.18 -4.83 -16.34
CA LYS A 379 -6.89 -4.82 -17.04
C LYS A 379 -6.16 -3.52 -16.74
N ILE A 380 -4.94 -3.62 -16.22
CA ILE A 380 -4.08 -2.47 -15.89
C ILE A 380 -2.69 -2.69 -16.50
N ASP A 381 -2.29 -1.79 -17.38
CA ASP A 381 -0.94 -1.77 -17.92
C ASP A 381 -0.02 -0.99 -16.98
N LEU A 382 1.07 -1.62 -16.57
CA LEU A 382 2.10 -1.06 -15.70
C LEU A 382 3.37 -0.81 -16.52
N GLU A 383 3.87 0.41 -16.48
CA GLU A 383 5.14 0.82 -17.09
C GLU A 383 5.96 1.59 -16.06
N THR A 384 7.22 1.21 -15.88
CA THR A 384 8.20 1.96 -15.07
C THR A 384 9.55 1.97 -15.76
N HIS A 385 10.47 2.83 -15.34
CA HIS A 385 11.79 2.99 -15.97
C HIS A 385 12.88 3.18 -14.92
N SER A 386 14.11 2.80 -15.27
CA SER A 386 15.29 3.11 -14.48
C SER A 386 15.58 4.60 -14.45
N LEU A 387 16.47 5.01 -13.55
CA LEU A 387 17.18 6.29 -13.74
C LEU A 387 17.98 6.25 -15.05
N PRO A 388 18.32 7.41 -15.64
CA PRO A 388 19.08 7.44 -16.88
C PRO A 388 20.43 6.76 -16.75
N VAL A 389 20.76 5.97 -17.77
CA VAL A 389 21.94 5.12 -17.86
C VAL A 389 22.89 5.68 -18.92
N VAL A 390 24.19 5.64 -18.65
CA VAL A 390 25.23 5.91 -19.65
C VAL A 390 25.75 4.57 -20.19
N VAL A 391 25.79 4.44 -21.52
CA VAL A 391 26.28 3.22 -22.18
C VAL A 391 27.69 3.47 -22.73
N ILE A 392 28.67 2.68 -22.27
CA ILE A 392 30.08 2.80 -22.66
C ILE A 392 30.52 1.61 -23.51
N SER A 393 31.55 1.80 -24.35
CA SER A 393 32.17 0.73 -25.14
C SER A 393 33.47 0.22 -24.52
N ASN A 394 34.21 1.10 -23.84
CA ASN A 394 35.48 0.77 -23.22
C ASN A 394 35.51 1.21 -21.75
N ILE A 395 36.19 0.44 -20.90
CA ILE A 395 36.32 0.75 -19.47
C ILE A 395 37.07 2.05 -19.21
N CYS A 396 37.91 2.52 -20.13
CA CYS A 396 38.57 3.82 -20.01
C CYS A 396 37.59 5.01 -19.98
N GLN A 397 36.34 4.81 -20.42
CA GLN A 397 35.29 5.82 -20.39
C GLN A 397 34.56 5.87 -19.03
N MET A 398 34.76 4.87 -18.17
CA MET A 398 34.09 4.74 -16.87
C MET A 398 34.18 6.01 -16.00
N PRO A 399 35.35 6.67 -15.85
CA PRO A 399 35.43 7.87 -15.02
C PRO A 399 34.51 9.00 -15.53
N ASN A 400 34.53 9.26 -16.84
CA ASN A 400 33.70 10.32 -17.44
C ASN A 400 32.20 9.97 -17.44
N ALA A 401 31.87 8.70 -17.72
CA ALA A 401 30.49 8.23 -17.64
C ALA A 401 29.94 8.34 -16.21
N TRP A 402 30.75 7.99 -15.21
CA TRP A 402 30.36 8.16 -13.82
C TRP A 402 30.20 9.63 -13.43
N ALA A 403 31.04 10.53 -13.93
CA ALA A 403 30.88 11.97 -13.75
C ALA A 403 29.50 12.45 -14.22
N SER A 404 29.03 11.95 -15.36
CA SER A 404 27.71 12.28 -15.90
C SER A 404 26.58 11.75 -15.00
N ILE A 405 26.73 10.53 -14.48
CA ILE A 405 25.79 9.97 -13.49
C ILE A 405 25.78 10.79 -12.20
N LEU A 406 26.94 11.21 -11.69
CA LEU A 406 27.03 12.09 -10.51
C LEU A 406 26.31 13.42 -10.76
N TRP A 407 26.62 14.10 -11.87
CA TRP A 407 26.06 15.42 -12.16
C TRP A 407 24.55 15.38 -12.37
N TYR A 408 24.05 14.37 -13.10
CA TYR A 408 22.62 14.16 -13.28
C TYR A 408 21.94 13.97 -11.92
N ASN A 409 22.40 13.00 -11.14
CA ASN A 409 21.70 12.59 -9.93
C ASN A 409 21.84 13.58 -8.78
N MET A 410 22.89 14.39 -8.77
CA MET A 410 23.04 15.49 -7.83
C MET A 410 21.99 16.59 -8.08
N LEU A 411 21.82 17.00 -9.35
CA LEU A 411 21.14 18.27 -9.69
C LEU A 411 19.69 18.14 -10.19
N THR A 412 19.21 16.95 -10.54
CA THR A 412 17.81 16.77 -10.97
C THR A 412 17.10 15.66 -10.23
N ASN A 413 15.83 15.87 -9.94
CA ASN A 413 14.88 14.86 -9.48
C ASN A 413 13.98 14.34 -10.63
N HIS A 414 14.12 14.90 -11.84
CA HIS A 414 13.32 14.49 -12.98
C HIS A 414 13.85 13.16 -13.53
N PRO A 415 13.08 12.06 -13.56
CA PRO A 415 13.64 10.74 -13.85
C PRO A 415 13.84 10.46 -15.35
N LYS A 416 13.25 11.27 -16.25
CA LYS A 416 13.21 11.01 -17.70
C LYS A 416 14.00 11.99 -18.59
N ASN A 417 14.79 12.91 -18.01
CA ASN A 417 15.43 13.96 -18.82
C ASN A 417 16.68 13.45 -19.55
N VAL A 418 16.51 12.68 -20.62
CA VAL A 418 17.65 12.14 -21.40
C VAL A 418 18.47 13.22 -22.11
N ASN A 419 17.92 14.42 -22.30
CA ASN A 419 18.58 15.55 -22.96
C ASN A 419 19.30 16.48 -21.98
N PHE A 420 19.50 16.06 -20.72
CA PHE A 420 20.06 16.86 -19.63
C PHE A 420 21.39 17.56 -19.97
N PHE A 421 22.30 16.88 -20.69
CA PHE A 421 23.61 17.44 -21.05
C PHE A 421 23.59 18.38 -22.25
N THR A 422 22.44 18.61 -22.89
CA THR A 422 22.30 19.65 -23.93
C THR A 422 22.51 21.04 -23.34
N LYS A 423 22.01 21.26 -22.11
CA LYS A 423 22.20 22.48 -21.34
C LYS A 423 22.34 22.11 -19.85
N PRO A 424 23.50 21.61 -19.42
CA PRO A 424 23.68 21.09 -18.08
C PRO A 424 23.51 22.23 -17.05
N PRO A 425 22.72 22.01 -15.98
CA PRO A 425 22.58 22.98 -14.91
C PRO A 425 23.91 23.15 -14.16
N VAL A 426 24.01 24.30 -13.50
CA VAL A 426 25.14 24.67 -12.65
C VAL A 426 24.87 24.14 -11.23
N GLY A 427 25.85 23.45 -10.64
CA GLY A 427 25.75 22.97 -9.26
C GLY A 427 26.35 23.96 -8.27
N THR A 428 25.99 23.85 -6.99
CA THR A 428 26.67 24.60 -5.92
C THR A 428 27.81 23.78 -5.32
N TRP A 429 28.81 24.46 -4.77
CA TRP A 429 29.91 23.79 -4.07
C TRP A 429 29.41 22.94 -2.90
N ASP A 430 28.39 23.37 -2.16
CA ASP A 430 27.86 22.58 -1.04
C ASP A 430 27.38 21.19 -1.51
N GLN A 431 26.67 21.14 -2.64
CA GLN A 431 26.22 19.89 -3.26
C GLN A 431 27.39 19.06 -3.79
N VAL A 432 28.32 19.70 -4.50
CA VAL A 432 29.49 19.02 -5.09
C VAL A 432 30.38 18.44 -3.99
N ALA A 433 30.70 19.23 -2.96
CA ALA A 433 31.55 18.83 -1.84
C ALA A 433 30.99 17.61 -1.10
N GLU A 434 29.68 17.59 -0.86
CA GLU A 434 29.00 16.45 -0.24
C GLU A 434 29.14 15.19 -1.11
N VAL A 435 28.84 15.30 -2.41
CA VAL A 435 28.97 14.18 -3.38
C VAL A 435 30.41 13.69 -3.47
N LEU A 436 31.40 14.60 -3.49
CA LEU A 436 32.83 14.24 -3.50
C LEU A 436 33.20 13.45 -2.25
N SER A 437 32.73 13.88 -1.07
CA SER A 437 32.96 13.15 0.18
C SER A 437 32.36 11.74 0.13
N TRP A 438 31.15 11.60 -0.44
CA TRP A 438 30.50 10.30 -0.66
C TRP A 438 31.30 9.35 -1.56
N GLN A 439 32.03 9.87 -2.55
CA GLN A 439 32.87 9.01 -3.40
C GLN A 439 33.99 8.32 -2.62
N PHE A 440 34.53 9.01 -1.61
CA PHE A 440 35.53 8.44 -0.70
C PHE A 440 34.88 7.54 0.36
N SER A 441 33.77 7.93 0.99
CA SER A 441 33.14 7.15 2.05
C SER A 441 32.38 5.92 1.57
N SER A 442 32.02 5.84 0.28
CA SER A 442 31.43 4.62 -0.30
C SER A 442 32.50 3.59 -0.65
N THR A 443 33.69 4.04 -1.03
CA THR A 443 34.82 3.17 -1.43
C THR A 443 35.71 2.79 -0.23
N THR A 444 35.72 3.63 0.81
CA THR A 444 36.61 3.52 1.98
C THR A 444 35.78 3.68 3.27
N LYS A 445 36.40 3.56 4.45
CA LYS A 445 35.69 3.72 5.73
C LYS A 445 35.47 5.18 6.14
N ARG A 446 36.04 6.16 5.42
CA ARG A 446 35.93 7.58 5.74
C ARG A 446 35.79 8.48 4.51
N GLY A 447 35.04 9.56 4.66
CA GLY A 447 34.92 10.61 3.64
C GLY A 447 36.05 11.63 3.69
N LEU A 448 35.82 12.79 3.08
CA LEU A 448 36.74 13.93 3.08
C LEU A 448 36.49 14.83 4.29
N THR A 449 37.56 15.37 4.87
CA THR A 449 37.47 16.38 5.93
C THR A 449 37.22 17.77 5.34
N ILE A 450 36.79 18.72 6.18
CA ILE A 450 36.54 20.11 5.76
C ILE A 450 37.80 20.72 5.14
N GLU A 451 38.98 20.48 5.73
CA GLU A 451 40.26 20.99 5.20
C GLU A 451 40.59 20.43 3.80
N GLN A 452 40.35 19.13 3.60
CA GLN A 452 40.53 18.47 2.31
C GLN A 452 39.56 19.04 1.26
N LEU A 453 38.30 19.24 1.66
CA LEU A 453 37.27 19.84 0.81
C LEU A 453 37.62 21.28 0.44
N THR A 454 38.04 22.12 1.39
CA THR A 454 38.45 23.51 1.12
C THR A 454 39.58 23.58 0.11
N THR A 455 40.57 22.68 0.20
CA THR A 455 41.66 22.60 -0.77
C THR A 455 41.16 22.23 -2.17
N LEU A 456 40.21 21.29 -2.26
CA LEU A 456 39.57 20.93 -3.53
C LEU A 456 38.70 22.09 -4.10
N ALA A 457 38.05 22.86 -3.22
CA ALA A 457 37.27 24.03 -3.59
C ALA A 457 38.16 25.10 -4.22
N GLU A 458 39.28 25.43 -3.55
CA GLU A 458 40.28 26.37 -4.05
C GLU A 458 40.81 25.95 -5.42
N LYS A 459 41.04 24.64 -5.61
CA LYS A 459 41.51 24.10 -6.89
C LYS A 459 40.49 24.27 -8.02
N LEU A 460 39.20 24.15 -7.71
CA LEU A 460 38.12 24.31 -8.68
C LEU A 460 37.72 25.76 -8.90
N LEU A 461 37.74 26.62 -7.89
CA LEU A 461 37.14 27.95 -7.91
C LEU A 461 38.17 29.08 -7.83
N GLY A 462 39.41 28.77 -7.44
CA GLY A 462 40.42 29.74 -7.06
C GLY A 462 40.29 30.16 -5.59
N PRO A 463 41.22 30.99 -5.07
CA PRO A 463 41.20 31.43 -3.68
C PRO A 463 39.92 32.19 -3.32
N CYS A 464 39.20 31.71 -2.31
CA CYS A 464 38.01 32.37 -1.75
C CYS A 464 37.96 32.20 -0.23
N VAL A 465 37.29 33.14 0.46
CA VAL A 465 37.09 33.10 1.93
C VAL A 465 35.99 32.13 2.33
N ASN A 466 34.92 32.04 1.54
CA ASN A 466 33.82 31.11 1.77
C ASN A 466 33.31 30.57 0.43
N TYR A 467 33.32 29.25 0.29
CA TYR A 467 32.89 28.56 -0.93
C TYR A 467 31.41 28.18 -0.93
N SER A 468 30.69 28.40 0.18
CA SER A 468 29.27 28.05 0.26
C SER A 468 28.44 28.84 -0.74
N GLY A 469 27.55 28.17 -1.47
CA GLY A 469 26.76 28.75 -2.55
C GLY A 469 27.54 29.05 -3.85
N CYS A 470 28.86 28.87 -3.90
CA CYS A 470 29.62 29.11 -5.12
C CYS A 470 29.20 28.15 -6.23
N GLN A 471 29.09 28.68 -7.44
CA GLN A 471 28.59 27.96 -8.60
C GLN A 471 29.70 27.24 -9.36
N ILE A 472 29.45 25.98 -9.75
CA ILE A 472 30.36 25.13 -10.51
C ILE A 472 29.64 24.62 -11.76
N THR A 473 30.23 24.88 -12.92
CA THR A 473 29.70 24.40 -14.20
C THR A 473 30.13 22.96 -14.47
N TRP A 474 29.32 22.22 -15.22
CA TRP A 474 29.68 20.88 -15.71
C TRP A 474 31.02 20.88 -16.45
N ALA A 475 31.28 21.94 -17.23
CA ALA A 475 32.51 22.07 -17.99
C ALA A 475 33.73 22.10 -17.06
N LYS A 476 33.71 22.94 -16.02
CA LYS A 476 34.81 23.04 -15.04
C LYS A 476 35.04 21.75 -14.25
N PHE A 477 33.96 21.00 -14.00
CA PHE A 477 34.03 19.74 -13.26
C PHE A 477 34.65 18.59 -14.08
N CYS A 478 34.23 18.42 -15.35
CA CYS A 478 34.57 17.22 -16.14
C CYS A 478 35.08 17.45 -17.58
N LYS A 479 34.77 18.58 -18.25
CA LYS A 479 35.22 18.83 -19.65
C LYS A 479 36.53 19.59 -19.75
N GLU A 480 36.64 20.68 -18.99
CA GLU A 480 37.78 21.58 -19.03
C GLU A 480 38.97 20.94 -18.31
N ASN A 481 40.15 21.18 -18.85
CA ASN A 481 41.37 20.80 -18.16
C ASN A 481 41.62 21.75 -17.00
N MET A 482 42.14 21.22 -15.89
CA MET A 482 42.58 22.06 -14.78
C MET A 482 43.71 23.00 -15.24
N ALA A 483 43.83 24.17 -14.60
CA ALA A 483 44.82 25.18 -14.96
C ALA A 483 46.25 24.59 -15.05
N GLY A 484 46.85 24.68 -16.25
CA GLY A 484 48.20 24.17 -16.50
C GLY A 484 48.33 22.63 -16.52
N LYS A 485 47.23 21.88 -16.65
CA LYS A 485 47.21 20.41 -16.72
C LYS A 485 46.53 19.94 -18.02
N GLY A 486 46.80 18.69 -18.41
CA GLY A 486 46.23 18.04 -19.61
C GLY A 486 45.05 17.12 -19.32
N PHE A 487 44.36 17.31 -18.18
CA PHE A 487 43.25 16.47 -17.73
C PHE A 487 42.26 17.26 -16.86
N SER A 488 41.02 16.79 -16.79
CA SER A 488 39.95 17.42 -16.01
C SER A 488 40.02 17.09 -14.52
N PHE A 489 39.31 17.89 -13.71
CA PHE A 489 39.28 17.74 -12.25
C PHE A 489 38.75 16.37 -11.83
N TRP A 490 37.60 15.95 -12.37
CA TRP A 490 36.99 14.69 -11.99
C TRP A 490 37.86 13.48 -12.34
N VAL A 491 38.45 13.44 -13.54
CA VAL A 491 39.33 12.32 -13.96
C VAL A 491 40.54 12.19 -13.05
N TRP A 492 41.10 13.31 -12.60
CA TRP A 492 42.19 13.30 -11.61
C TRP A 492 41.74 12.72 -10.27
N LEU A 493 40.58 13.17 -9.77
CA LEU A 493 40.07 12.73 -8.48
C LEU A 493 39.64 11.26 -8.48
N ASP A 494 38.98 10.78 -9.54
CA ASP A 494 38.59 9.37 -9.69
C ASP A 494 39.82 8.45 -9.73
N ASN A 495 40.91 8.90 -10.38
CA ASN A 495 42.17 8.15 -10.36
C ASN A 495 42.83 8.10 -8.98
N ILE A 496 42.68 9.15 -8.17
CA ILE A 496 43.09 9.12 -6.76
C ILE A 496 42.24 8.14 -5.97
N ILE A 497 40.92 8.14 -6.16
CA ILE A 497 40.01 7.19 -5.48
C ILE A 497 40.39 5.74 -5.85
N ASP A 498 40.69 5.47 -7.13
CA ASP A 498 41.15 4.15 -7.57
C ASP A 498 42.52 3.76 -6.95
N LEU A 499 43.45 4.72 -6.83
CA LEU A 499 44.74 4.51 -6.16
C LEU A 499 44.53 4.21 -4.67
N VAL A 500 43.65 4.97 -4.00
CA VAL A 500 43.29 4.75 -2.59
C VAL A 500 42.71 3.37 -2.38
N LYS A 501 41.70 3.01 -3.19
CA LYS A 501 41.00 1.73 -3.09
C LYS A 501 41.94 0.53 -3.23
N LYS A 502 42.88 0.58 -4.18
CA LYS A 502 43.70 -0.58 -4.55
C LYS A 502 44.99 -0.71 -3.76
N TYR A 503 45.65 0.39 -3.40
CA TYR A 503 47.04 0.34 -2.91
C TYR A 503 47.23 0.88 -1.48
N ILE A 504 46.39 1.81 -1.02
CA ILE A 504 46.62 2.53 0.25
C ILE A 504 45.37 2.61 1.13
N LEU A 505 44.42 1.69 0.94
CA LEU A 505 43.12 1.69 1.61
C LEU A 505 43.24 1.70 3.14
N ALA A 506 44.12 0.85 3.69
CA ALA A 506 44.32 0.77 5.13
C ALA A 506 44.88 2.09 5.70
N LEU A 507 45.89 2.67 5.04
CA LEU A 507 46.51 3.93 5.46
C LEU A 507 45.53 5.10 5.40
N TRP A 508 44.66 5.14 4.38
CA TRP A 508 43.62 6.15 4.26
C TRP A 508 42.58 6.04 5.38
N ASN A 509 42.12 4.83 5.69
CA ASN A 509 41.08 4.57 6.68
C ASN A 509 41.49 4.98 8.11
N GLU A 510 42.76 4.76 8.47
CA GLU A 510 43.30 5.18 9.78
C GLU A 510 43.56 6.68 9.87
N GLY A 511 43.45 7.43 8.77
CA GLY A 511 43.66 8.88 8.76
C GLY A 511 45.13 9.31 8.71
N TYR A 512 46.07 8.40 8.42
CA TYR A 512 47.50 8.75 8.27
C TYR A 512 47.82 9.56 7.01
N ILE A 513 46.86 9.67 6.08
CA ILE A 513 47.03 10.39 4.82
C ILE A 513 46.27 11.70 4.87
N MET A 514 47.01 12.81 4.80
CA MET A 514 46.46 14.15 4.67
C MET A 514 45.81 14.35 3.31
N GLY A 515 46.44 13.83 2.24
CA GLY A 515 45.83 13.69 0.92
C GLY A 515 45.77 15.01 0.14
N PHE A 516 44.84 15.90 0.48
CA PHE A 516 44.62 17.15 -0.23
C PHE A 516 45.13 18.33 0.61
N ILE A 517 46.22 18.95 0.17
CA ILE A 517 46.81 20.14 0.80
C ILE A 517 47.53 20.98 -0.26
N SER A 518 47.33 22.31 -0.22
CA SER A 518 48.03 23.24 -1.12
C SER A 518 49.51 23.35 -0.77
N LYS A 519 50.34 23.72 -1.75
CA LYS A 519 51.79 23.90 -1.52
C LYS A 519 52.08 25.01 -0.51
N GLU A 520 51.30 26.08 -0.48
CA GLU A 520 51.46 27.15 0.51
C GLU A 520 51.16 26.63 1.92
N ARG A 521 50.04 25.90 2.08
CA ARG A 521 49.62 25.37 3.39
C ARG A 521 50.56 24.27 3.89
N GLU A 522 51.00 23.39 3.00
CA GLU A 522 52.01 22.36 3.26
C GLU A 522 53.27 22.98 3.87
N ARG A 523 53.78 24.07 3.28
CA ARG A 523 54.95 24.76 3.84
C ARG A 523 54.65 25.39 5.19
N ALA A 524 53.47 25.99 5.36
CA ALA A 524 53.09 26.62 6.61
C ALA A 524 53.02 25.64 7.79
N ILE A 525 52.57 24.39 7.56
CA ILE A 525 52.45 23.38 8.63
C ILE A 525 53.74 22.62 8.91
N LEU A 526 54.60 22.43 7.90
CA LEU A 526 55.88 21.72 8.06
C LEU A 526 57.01 22.63 8.54
N SER A 527 57.02 23.91 8.14
CA SER A 527 58.09 24.85 8.51
C SER A 527 58.35 24.98 10.04
N PRO A 528 57.32 25.02 10.91
CA PRO A 528 57.53 25.11 12.37
C PRO A 528 57.84 23.77 13.04
N LYS A 529 57.79 22.64 12.33
CA LYS A 529 57.95 21.29 12.89
C LYS A 529 59.43 20.86 12.94
N PRO A 530 59.79 19.91 13.83
CA PRO A 530 61.17 19.45 13.92
C PRO A 530 61.62 18.73 12.64
N PRO A 531 62.92 18.79 12.29
CA PRO A 531 63.47 18.05 11.15
C PRO A 531 63.09 16.57 11.19
N GLY A 532 62.75 16.02 10.03
CA GLY A 532 62.27 14.66 9.86
C GLY A 532 60.77 14.48 10.04
N THR A 533 60.02 15.55 10.31
CA THR A 533 58.55 15.54 10.23
C THR A 533 58.11 15.52 8.77
N PHE A 534 57.19 14.63 8.42
CA PHE A 534 56.68 14.49 7.06
C PHE A 534 55.17 14.33 7.00
N LEU A 535 54.60 14.58 5.83
CA LEU A 535 53.18 14.35 5.53
C LEU A 535 53.00 13.64 4.21
N LEU A 536 51.84 13.00 4.04
CA LEU A 536 51.46 12.27 2.84
C LEU A 536 50.37 13.02 2.08
N ARG A 537 50.60 13.31 0.80
CA ARG A 537 49.64 14.02 -0.06
C ARG A 537 49.56 13.43 -1.46
N PHE A 538 48.44 13.69 -2.14
CA PHE A 538 48.25 13.30 -3.53
C PHE A 538 48.93 14.29 -4.49
N SER A 539 49.45 13.76 -5.59
CA SER A 539 50.04 14.57 -6.65
C SER A 539 48.96 15.25 -7.46
N GLU A 540 49.09 16.56 -7.62
CA GLU A 540 48.23 17.36 -8.48
C GLU A 540 48.69 17.38 -9.95
N SER A 541 49.86 16.82 -10.24
CA SER A 541 50.46 16.86 -11.59
C SER A 541 50.36 15.54 -12.34
N SER A 542 50.03 14.44 -11.65
CA SER A 542 49.87 13.11 -12.27
C SER A 542 48.42 12.86 -12.67
N LYS A 543 48.20 12.56 -13.96
CA LYS A 543 46.88 12.15 -14.48
C LYS A 543 46.43 10.83 -13.89
N GLU A 544 47.35 9.88 -13.71
CA GLU A 544 47.05 8.51 -13.27
C GLU A 544 46.78 8.39 -11.76
N GLY A 545 46.87 9.51 -11.04
CA GLY A 545 46.90 9.54 -9.59
C GLY A 545 48.28 9.12 -9.09
N GLY A 546 48.76 9.83 -8.07
CA GLY A 546 50.00 9.47 -7.39
C GLY A 546 49.99 9.97 -5.97
N ILE A 547 50.71 9.28 -5.09
CA ILE A 547 50.94 9.71 -3.71
C ILE A 547 52.41 10.11 -3.56
N THR A 548 52.66 11.19 -2.83
CA THR A 548 54.00 11.66 -2.50
C THR A 548 54.05 11.98 -1.02
N PHE A 549 55.26 12.06 -0.49
CA PHE A 549 55.52 12.56 0.83
C PHE A 549 56.47 13.74 0.77
N THR A 550 56.26 14.67 1.70
CA THR A 550 57.04 15.88 1.84
C THR A 550 57.51 15.98 3.27
N TRP A 551 58.77 16.31 3.48
CA TRP A 551 59.38 16.41 4.80
C TRP A 551 60.15 17.70 4.97
N VAL A 552 60.38 18.05 6.23
CA VAL A 552 61.17 19.22 6.63
C VAL A 552 62.57 18.82 7.07
N GLU A 553 63.56 19.54 6.58
CA GLU A 553 64.97 19.45 6.98
C GLU A 553 65.50 20.83 7.36
N LYS A 554 66.60 20.85 8.12
CA LYS A 554 67.38 22.06 8.37
C LYS A 554 68.70 21.93 7.65
N ASP A 555 69.00 22.91 6.82
CA ASP A 555 70.29 23.05 6.19
C ASP A 555 71.39 23.37 7.23
N ILE A 556 72.66 23.26 6.83
CA ILE A 556 73.83 23.63 7.66
C ILE A 556 73.76 25.08 8.18
N SER A 557 73.01 25.94 7.49
CA SER A 557 72.75 27.33 7.85
C SER A 557 71.61 27.52 8.88
N GLY A 558 70.96 26.43 9.31
CA GLY A 558 69.79 26.45 10.18
C GLY A 558 68.49 26.82 9.47
N LYS A 559 68.53 27.08 8.15
CA LYS A 559 67.35 27.42 7.35
C LYS A 559 66.51 26.17 7.07
N THR A 560 65.21 26.29 7.30
CA THR A 560 64.23 25.25 7.01
C THR A 560 64.09 25.03 5.51
N GLN A 561 64.33 23.81 5.05
CA GLN A 561 64.09 23.36 3.68
C GLN A 561 62.99 22.31 3.66
N ILE A 562 62.17 22.33 2.62
CA ILE A 562 61.05 21.40 2.43
C ILE A 562 61.29 20.66 1.13
N GLN A 563 61.42 19.34 1.22
CA GLN A 563 61.70 18.46 0.10
C GLN A 563 60.52 17.52 -0.15
N SER A 564 60.27 17.19 -1.41
CA SER A 564 59.24 16.24 -1.83
C SER A 564 59.85 15.24 -2.81
N VAL A 565 59.41 14.00 -2.74
CA VAL A 565 59.79 12.95 -3.69
C VAL A 565 58.91 12.99 -4.94
N GLU A 566 59.41 12.45 -6.05
CA GLU A 566 58.58 12.21 -7.23
C GLU A 566 57.37 11.32 -6.86
N PRO A 567 56.15 11.63 -7.33
CA PRO A 567 54.96 10.89 -6.96
C PRO A 567 55.01 9.40 -7.34
N TYR A 568 54.68 8.55 -6.39
CA TYR A 568 54.47 7.12 -6.61
C TYR A 568 53.08 6.90 -7.20
N THR A 569 53.05 6.34 -8.40
CA THR A 569 51.85 5.95 -9.14
C THR A 569 51.58 4.46 -8.95
N LYS A 570 50.49 3.97 -9.56
CA LYS A 570 50.11 2.55 -9.57
C LYS A 570 51.25 1.65 -10.08
N GLN A 571 52.10 2.15 -10.99
CA GLN A 571 53.22 1.38 -11.53
C GLN A 571 54.25 1.03 -10.45
N GLN A 572 54.65 1.99 -9.62
CA GLN A 572 55.57 1.74 -8.52
C GLN A 572 54.90 0.95 -7.38
N LEU A 573 53.66 1.29 -7.05
CA LEU A 573 52.92 0.68 -5.94
C LEU A 573 52.51 -0.78 -6.18
N ASN A 574 52.53 -1.25 -7.43
CA ASN A 574 52.39 -2.68 -7.75
C ASN A 574 53.60 -3.51 -7.30
N ASN A 575 54.80 -2.91 -7.27
CA ASN A 575 56.04 -3.61 -6.98
C ASN A 575 56.34 -3.63 -5.47
N MET A 576 56.03 -2.54 -4.77
CA MET A 576 56.31 -2.37 -3.34
C MET A 576 55.17 -1.61 -2.67
N SER A 577 54.78 -2.04 -1.47
CA SER A 577 53.73 -1.35 -0.73
C SER A 577 54.18 0.06 -0.33
N PHE A 578 53.25 0.99 -0.23
CA PHE A 578 53.60 2.36 0.14
C PHE A 578 54.19 2.46 1.55
N ALA A 579 53.78 1.56 2.47
CA ALA A 579 54.34 1.50 3.81
C ALA A 579 55.80 1.02 3.80
N ASP A 580 56.13 0.00 2.99
CA ASP A 580 57.50 -0.48 2.82
C ASP A 580 58.39 0.61 2.21
N ILE A 581 57.87 1.37 1.23
CA ILE A 581 58.56 2.52 0.65
C ILE A 581 58.90 3.55 1.73
N ILE A 582 57.93 3.94 2.57
CA ILE A 582 58.16 4.93 3.65
C ILE A 582 59.19 4.42 4.65
N MET A 583 59.08 3.16 5.07
CA MET A 583 59.97 2.57 6.07
C MET A 583 61.40 2.40 5.56
N GLY A 584 61.55 2.02 4.29
CA GLY A 584 62.84 1.79 3.63
C GLY A 584 63.46 3.02 2.96
N TYR A 585 62.79 4.17 2.95
CA TYR A 585 63.28 5.35 2.24
C TYR A 585 64.56 5.91 2.87
N LYS A 586 65.63 6.00 2.07
CA LYS A 586 66.93 6.55 2.47
C LYS A 586 67.43 7.52 1.41
N ILE A 587 68.03 8.62 1.85
CA ILE A 587 68.71 9.59 0.99
C ILE A 587 70.19 9.64 1.38
N MET A 588 71.06 9.95 0.41
CA MET A 588 72.44 10.29 0.72
C MET A 588 72.49 11.72 1.25
N ASP A 589 73.04 11.88 2.46
CA ASP A 589 73.33 13.20 3.02
C ASP A 589 74.59 13.83 2.39
N ALA A 590 74.91 15.06 2.79
CA ALA A 590 76.11 15.77 2.32
C ALA A 590 77.44 15.07 2.66
N THR A 591 77.41 14.01 3.49
CA THR A 591 78.56 13.19 3.88
C THR A 591 78.58 11.81 3.20
N ASN A 592 77.72 11.58 2.21
CA ASN A 592 77.53 10.29 1.51
C ASN A 592 77.06 9.13 2.41
N ILE A 593 76.42 9.43 3.54
CA ILE A 593 75.82 8.42 4.42
C ILE A 593 74.34 8.28 4.06
N LEU A 594 73.85 7.04 3.99
CA LEU A 594 72.43 6.75 3.79
C LEU A 594 71.65 7.00 5.08
N VAL A 595 70.91 8.10 5.13
CA VAL A 595 70.09 8.50 6.27
C VAL A 595 68.62 8.42 5.90
N SER A 596 67.77 8.02 6.86
CA SER A 596 66.32 8.08 6.72
C SER A 596 65.85 9.49 7.06
N PRO A 597 65.36 10.27 6.09
CA PRO A 597 64.88 11.63 6.37
C PRO A 597 63.48 11.62 7.01
N LEU A 598 62.76 10.49 6.94
CA LEU A 598 61.42 10.35 7.50
C LEU A 598 61.53 9.80 8.91
N VAL A 599 61.00 10.54 9.89
CA VAL A 599 61.04 10.15 11.32
C VAL A 599 59.64 10.25 11.95
N TYR A 600 58.98 11.40 11.81
CA TYR A 600 57.66 11.66 12.40
C TYR A 600 56.62 11.94 11.32
N LEU A 601 55.55 11.17 11.27
CA LEU A 601 54.36 11.52 10.51
C LEU A 601 53.62 12.65 11.25
N TYR A 602 53.22 13.68 10.50
CA TYR A 602 52.41 14.78 11.04
C TYR A 602 51.13 14.25 11.73
N PRO A 603 50.77 14.71 12.95
CA PRO A 603 51.39 15.83 13.66
C PRO A 603 52.73 15.53 14.31
N ASP A 604 52.85 14.42 15.06
CA ASP A 604 54.03 14.04 15.86
C ASP A 604 54.05 12.52 16.14
N ILE A 605 53.74 11.69 15.13
CA ILE A 605 53.62 10.21 15.27
C ILE A 605 54.90 9.54 14.74
N PRO A 606 55.61 8.70 15.51
CA PRO A 606 56.77 7.95 15.01
C PRO A 606 56.42 7.10 13.77
N LYS A 607 57.28 7.07 12.76
CA LYS A 607 57.01 6.34 11.51
C LYS A 607 56.76 4.84 11.74
N GLU A 608 57.45 4.23 12.71
CA GLU A 608 57.31 2.82 13.04
C GLU A 608 55.93 2.52 13.62
N GLU A 609 55.38 3.43 14.43
CA GLU A 609 54.04 3.31 15.01
C GLU A 609 52.95 3.42 13.93
N ALA A 610 53.11 4.36 13.00
CA ALA A 610 52.14 4.59 11.93
C ALA A 610 52.17 3.50 10.85
N PHE A 611 53.36 3.05 10.43
CA PHE A 611 53.54 2.23 9.23
C PHE A 611 54.06 0.81 9.50
N GLY A 612 54.64 0.54 10.67
CA GLY A 612 55.25 -0.77 10.99
C GLY A 612 54.27 -1.94 10.88
N LYS A 613 53.01 -1.73 11.26
CA LYS A 613 51.93 -2.74 11.15
C LYS A 613 51.58 -3.14 9.70
N TYR A 614 51.99 -2.36 8.71
CA TYR A 614 51.69 -2.60 7.29
C TYR A 614 52.86 -3.17 6.50
N CYS A 615 54.04 -3.20 7.11
CA CYS A 615 55.21 -3.81 6.50
C CYS A 615 55.16 -5.32 6.74
N ARG A 616 55.55 -6.11 5.74
CA ARG A 616 55.68 -7.55 5.96
C ARG A 616 56.82 -7.78 6.96
N PRO A 617 56.69 -8.68 7.95
CA PRO A 617 57.85 -9.12 8.71
C PRO A 617 58.89 -9.64 7.72
N GLU A 618 60.12 -9.13 7.80
CA GLU A 618 61.26 -9.75 7.13
C GLU A 618 61.21 -11.24 7.45
N ALA A 619 61.14 -12.09 6.41
CA ALA A 619 61.24 -13.52 6.60
C ALA A 619 62.55 -13.77 7.35
N ALA A 620 62.45 -14.21 8.60
CA ALA A 620 63.60 -14.74 9.31
C ALA A 620 64.25 -15.80 8.41
N PRO A 621 65.58 -15.86 8.29
CA PRO A 621 66.23 -16.88 7.48
C PRO A 621 65.78 -18.24 8.02
N GLU A 622 65.02 -18.98 7.20
CA GLU A 622 64.66 -20.36 7.52
C GLU A 622 65.97 -21.15 7.68
N PRO A 623 66.13 -21.93 8.77
CA PRO A 623 67.25 -22.85 8.87
C PRO A 623 67.14 -23.88 7.74
N GLU A 624 68.25 -24.09 7.04
CA GLU A 624 68.36 -25.01 5.90
C GLU A 624 67.75 -26.39 6.20
N MET A 625 66.72 -26.71 5.42
CA MET A 625 66.28 -28.01 4.91
C MET A 625 67.01 -29.27 5.44
N GLY A 626 66.30 -30.08 6.22
CA GLY A 626 66.38 -31.54 6.18
C GLY A 626 65.03 -32.07 5.68
N GLY A 627 65.03 -32.69 4.50
CA GLY A 627 63.81 -33.03 3.76
C GLY A 627 62.92 -34.10 4.41
N ASP A 628 61.63 -34.06 4.08
CA ASP A 628 61.06 -35.17 3.29
C ASP A 628 59.74 -34.77 2.64
N SER A 629 59.59 -35.20 1.40
CA SER A 629 58.46 -34.97 0.52
C SER A 629 57.26 -35.83 0.92
N THR A 630 56.09 -35.23 1.13
CA THR A 630 54.79 -35.84 0.79
C THR A 630 53.71 -34.76 0.65
N SER A 631 52.86 -34.94 -0.36
CA SER A 631 51.86 -34.01 -0.87
C SER A 631 50.70 -33.73 0.09
N SER A 632 50.26 -32.47 0.18
CA SER A 632 48.83 -32.13 0.07
C SER A 632 48.64 -30.64 -0.28
N LYS A 633 47.99 -30.39 -1.42
CA LYS A 633 47.49 -29.07 -1.80
C LYS A 633 46.26 -28.77 -0.94
N PHE A 634 46.35 -27.78 -0.05
CA PHE A 634 45.16 -27.19 0.57
C PHE A 634 44.78 -25.89 -0.13
N LEU A 635 43.52 -25.90 -0.55
CA LEU A 635 42.77 -24.89 -1.25
C LEU A 635 42.70 -23.56 -0.50
N SER A 636 42.88 -22.50 -1.28
CA SER A 636 42.30 -21.17 -1.08
C SER A 636 40.80 -21.22 -0.77
N SER A 637 40.34 -20.46 0.23
CA SER A 637 38.95 -20.04 0.37
C SER A 637 38.83 -18.87 1.38
N PRO A 638 37.70 -18.14 1.48
CA PRO A 638 37.32 -17.10 0.53
C PRO A 638 36.94 -15.79 1.25
N ALA A 639 36.66 -14.78 0.43
CA ALA A 639 36.17 -13.47 0.80
C ALA A 639 34.99 -13.47 1.80
N PHE A 640 35.12 -12.57 2.77
CA PHE A 640 34.11 -12.11 3.70
C PHE A 640 32.84 -11.61 3.00
N PHE A 641 31.70 -12.27 3.24
CA PHE A 641 30.39 -11.64 3.44
C PHE A 641 29.41 -12.72 3.93
N LYS A 642 28.95 -12.64 5.19
CA LYS A 642 27.53 -12.50 5.59
C LYS A 642 27.20 -12.95 7.02
N ILE A 643 26.39 -12.08 7.65
CA ILE A 643 25.29 -12.34 8.62
C ILE A 643 25.67 -12.50 10.10
N LEU A 644 25.43 -11.40 10.83
CA LEU A 644 24.91 -11.39 12.19
C LEU A 644 23.38 -11.43 12.08
N VAL A 645 22.74 -12.52 12.51
CA VAL A 645 21.52 -12.60 13.35
C VAL A 645 21.24 -14.08 13.57
N SER A 646 21.46 -14.57 14.79
CA SER A 646 20.55 -15.46 15.53
C SER A 646 21.31 -16.16 16.67
N ASN A 647 21.23 -15.60 17.87
CA ASN A 647 21.42 -16.34 19.11
C ASN A 647 20.25 -15.98 20.01
N PHE A 648 19.30 -16.90 20.17
CA PHE A 648 18.66 -17.24 21.43
C PHE A 648 17.73 -18.42 21.17
N CYS A 649 18.24 -19.63 21.44
CA CYS A 649 17.44 -20.81 21.69
C CYS A 649 17.79 -21.26 23.10
N GLY A 650 16.78 -21.52 23.93
CA GLY A 650 17.01 -22.02 25.29
C GLY A 650 15.73 -22.43 26.00
N MET A 651 15.31 -23.66 25.70
CA MET A 651 14.80 -24.67 26.65
C MET A 651 13.49 -24.41 27.43
N CYS A 652 12.38 -24.94 26.93
CA CYS A 652 11.51 -25.97 27.53
C CYS A 652 10.29 -26.20 26.64
#